data_AF-A0A1F8AFT3-F1
#
_entry.id   AF-A0A1F8AFT3-F1
#
_cell.length_a   1.000
_cell.length_b   1.000
_cell.length_c   1.000
_cell.angle_alpha   90.00
_cell.angle_beta   90.00
_cell.angle_gamma   90.00
#
_symmetry.space_group_name_H-M   'P 1'
#
loop_
_entity.id
_entity.type
_entity.pdbx_description
1 polymer ?
#
loop_
_entity_poly.entity_id
_entity_poly.type
_entity_poly.pdbx_seq_one_letter_code
_entity_poly.pdbx_strand_id
1 'polypeptide(L)'
;MTTSDYLVTLSEAQARLPPPVESSQLLEEIDQQVDQLPILVVLDDDPTGTQTCHGINVLTVWDEATLVEEFHTCDRGFFILTNSRALPTAGARRLISEICTAVKQAAAQAQKTFEIVLRGDSTLWGHLPDEVQVAEEVIGQVDGWILAPFFRQGGRFTIDNVHSVADTDGNVVPAAQTVFAKDTASRYTSSNLIDYVVEKSNGSIPRHRVRSISLQDIREGGVSVVAQQLLEFAPRSIIIVNAVVDTDLEVFVLGLLQAKSAGRHYLYRTGAAFISTRLAMRSQPPLSARDVGLDAEASSPGGLIIARSYVSKTTDQLQALTSGRGPELKVITLNVENLRSAESSYTTVLSAADEAGRYILDGQDVLLMTSRQLVSSRGELSNLQIGSIVSSALALFLRLLIPRPRYIIGGITSSDIATTGMRMRRAQIIGQASAGVPIWRCDEPSSKFPGIPYVVFPGNVGHEDALLGLVTNWKSGSPEKRLKMQYQRLGNSGLKVSKIILGCMTFGNPSWEGSPWVLPESEALPLLKKAYDCGINTWDTANTYSNGMSEILIGKALEQYDIPRSKVVIMTKLYYPVLDPDSNARPNPAVNDGDLVNQMGLSRKHIFEAVEASLARLKSSYIDVLQLHRIDDTNPEEVMRALHDLVHMGKIHYLGASSMYCWQLARLQYAAKMNNWTTFTSMQGLYNLLYREEEREINKFCQAEGIGLIPWSPLARGLLARPWNVKTDRSVKDAKTAKWFSGEQDQNIITRVVQLARLKGCSMSALAIAWLLTKGACPIVGLNSIERIESASEALAVRLSDTDISFLEEHYKPLPVQAI
;
A
#
# COMPACT_ATOMS: atom_id res chain seq x y z
N MET A 1 35.45 9.60 -41.40
CA MET A 1 35.41 10.92 -40.74
C MET A 1 35.73 10.73 -39.26
N THR A 2 36.69 11.48 -38.74
CA THR A 2 37.27 11.37 -37.39
C THR A 2 36.37 12.00 -36.32
N THR A 3 36.51 11.54 -35.08
CA THR A 3 35.69 11.71 -33.87
C THR A 3 35.59 13.13 -33.27
N SER A 4 35.71 14.21 -34.05
CA SER A 4 35.77 15.59 -33.53
C SER A 4 34.60 16.53 -33.89
N ASP A 5 33.60 16.08 -34.67
CA ASP A 5 32.58 16.98 -35.26
C ASP A 5 31.14 16.83 -34.70
N TYR A 6 30.91 16.12 -33.59
CA TYR A 6 29.55 15.69 -33.17
C TYR A 6 29.09 16.14 -31.77
N LEU A 7 29.38 17.38 -31.38
CA LEU A 7 28.60 18.04 -30.31
C LEU A 7 27.88 19.23 -30.93
N VAL A 8 26.86 18.93 -31.73
CA VAL A 8 25.89 19.90 -32.21
C VAL A 8 24.72 19.85 -31.23
N THR A 9 24.35 20.99 -30.67
CA THR A 9 23.16 21.09 -29.82
C THR A 9 21.91 20.79 -30.65
N LEU A 10 20.83 20.31 -30.03
CA LEU A 10 19.57 20.06 -30.76
C LEU A 10 19.09 21.32 -31.50
N SER A 11 19.29 22.50 -30.91
CA SER A 11 18.92 23.79 -31.51
C SER A 11 19.72 24.08 -32.80
N GLU A 12 21.03 23.82 -32.80
CA GLU A 12 21.87 24.01 -33.99
C GLU A 12 21.55 22.98 -35.09
N ALA A 13 21.23 21.74 -34.71
CA ALA A 13 20.78 20.73 -35.65
C ALA A 13 19.43 21.13 -36.28
N GLN A 14 18.50 21.63 -35.47
CA GLN A 14 17.19 22.10 -35.94
C GLN A 14 17.27 23.33 -36.85
N ALA A 15 18.21 24.25 -36.60
CA ALA A 15 18.39 25.45 -37.43
C ALA A 15 18.80 25.14 -38.89
N ARG A 16 19.27 23.92 -39.17
CA ARG A 16 19.66 23.46 -40.52
C ARG A 16 18.52 22.78 -41.27
N LEU A 17 17.37 22.58 -40.63
CA LEU A 17 16.22 21.87 -41.17
C LEU A 17 15.16 22.87 -41.66
N PRO A 18 14.31 22.51 -42.64
CA PRO A 18 13.12 23.31 -42.95
C PRO A 18 12.30 23.56 -41.67
N PRO A 19 11.61 24.70 -41.53
CA PRO A 19 10.82 24.98 -40.33
C PRO A 19 9.70 23.93 -40.16
N PRO A 20 9.37 23.49 -38.93
CA PRO A 20 8.23 22.61 -38.70
C PRO A 20 6.93 23.23 -39.19
N VAL A 21 5.97 22.39 -39.55
CA VAL A 21 4.61 22.84 -39.86
C VAL A 21 3.97 23.35 -38.56
N GLU A 22 3.63 24.63 -38.50
CA GLU A 22 2.87 25.22 -37.40
C GLU A 22 1.37 25.12 -37.67
N SER A 23 0.72 24.10 -37.13
CA SER A 23 -0.74 24.00 -37.17
C SER A 23 -1.28 23.20 -36.00
N SER A 24 -2.17 23.81 -35.22
CA SER A 24 -2.93 23.11 -34.17
C SER A 24 -4.05 22.20 -34.74
N GLN A 25 -4.27 22.23 -36.06
CA GLN A 25 -5.35 21.50 -36.72
C GLN A 25 -4.96 20.09 -37.13
N LEU A 26 -3.66 19.78 -37.29
CA LEU A 26 -3.20 18.47 -37.78
C LEU A 26 -3.70 17.32 -36.89
N LEU A 27 -3.54 17.46 -35.57
CA LEU A 27 -4.03 16.47 -34.62
C LEU A 27 -5.56 16.36 -34.62
N GLU A 28 -6.28 17.45 -34.87
CA GLU A 28 -7.74 17.45 -34.98
C GLU A 28 -8.20 16.76 -36.28
N GLU A 29 -7.47 16.91 -37.38
CA GLU A 29 -7.72 16.18 -38.63
C GLU A 29 -7.49 14.67 -38.46
N ILE A 30 -6.49 14.27 -37.66
CA ILE A 30 -6.30 12.87 -37.29
C ILE A 30 -7.50 12.42 -36.45
N ASP A 31 -7.87 13.17 -35.41
CA ASP A 31 -8.97 12.86 -34.47
C ASP A 31 -10.31 12.60 -35.20
N GLN A 32 -10.63 13.41 -36.21
CA GLN A 32 -11.83 13.26 -37.04
C GLN A 32 -11.89 11.94 -37.83
N GLN A 33 -10.74 11.31 -38.06
CA GLN A 33 -10.64 10.05 -38.80
C GLN A 33 -10.52 8.83 -37.87
N VAL A 34 -10.00 8.99 -36.64
CA VAL A 34 -9.62 7.85 -35.78
C VAL A 34 -10.76 6.89 -35.50
N ASP A 35 -11.96 7.40 -35.24
CA ASP A 35 -13.11 6.57 -34.84
C ASP A 35 -13.62 5.64 -35.97
N GLN A 36 -13.19 5.87 -37.23
CA GLN A 36 -13.51 5.03 -38.38
C GLN A 36 -12.39 4.02 -38.70
N LEU A 37 -11.27 4.09 -37.99
CA LEU A 37 -10.11 3.23 -38.24
C LEU A 37 -10.20 1.92 -37.45
N PRO A 38 -9.47 0.88 -37.89
CA PRO A 38 -9.31 -0.32 -37.08
C PRO A 38 -8.73 -0.01 -35.70
N ILE A 39 -9.15 -0.79 -34.70
CA ILE A 39 -8.65 -0.69 -33.32
C ILE A 39 -7.13 -0.92 -33.31
N LEU A 40 -6.39 0.00 -32.71
CA LEU A 40 -4.94 -0.10 -32.61
C LEU A 40 -4.54 -0.98 -31.41
N VAL A 41 -4.05 -2.18 -31.69
CA VAL A 41 -3.52 -3.10 -30.68
C VAL A 41 -2.01 -2.92 -30.60
N VAL A 42 -1.54 -2.42 -29.45
CA VAL A 42 -0.14 -2.08 -29.24
C VAL A 42 0.56 -3.17 -28.44
N LEU A 43 1.48 -3.89 -29.06
CA LEU A 43 2.33 -4.86 -28.39
C LEU A 43 3.56 -4.13 -27.84
N ASP A 44 3.61 -3.93 -26.53
CA ASP A 44 4.70 -3.20 -25.87
C ASP A 44 5.77 -4.18 -25.39
N ASP A 45 7.00 -4.02 -25.88
CA ASP A 45 8.13 -4.89 -25.55
C ASP A 45 8.70 -4.67 -24.15
N ASP A 46 8.29 -3.59 -23.47
CA ASP A 46 8.71 -3.21 -22.12
C ASP A 46 7.62 -2.33 -21.43
N PRO A 47 7.37 -2.49 -20.12
CA PRO A 47 6.31 -1.77 -19.39
C PRO A 47 6.39 -0.25 -19.47
N THR A 48 7.57 0.32 -19.77
CA THR A 48 7.74 1.76 -19.83
C THR A 48 7.15 2.40 -21.07
N GLY A 49 6.63 1.66 -22.05
CA GLY A 49 6.30 2.22 -23.37
C GLY A 49 5.02 3.02 -23.52
N THR A 50 4.21 3.05 -22.47
CA THR A 50 2.94 3.76 -22.39
C THR A 50 3.08 5.28 -22.20
N GLN A 51 4.29 5.81 -22.40
CA GLN A 51 4.75 7.12 -21.94
C GLN A 51 3.84 8.26 -22.37
N THR A 52 3.50 8.35 -23.65
CA THR A 52 2.79 9.50 -24.23
C THR A 52 1.28 9.34 -24.26
N CYS A 53 0.76 8.23 -23.73
CA CYS A 53 -0.66 7.88 -23.82
C CYS A 53 -1.41 8.17 -22.52
N HIS A 54 -2.72 8.32 -22.62
CA HIS A 54 -3.65 8.41 -21.49
C HIS A 54 -5.05 7.97 -21.94
N GLY A 55 -5.92 7.64 -20.99
CA GLY A 55 -7.32 7.25 -21.22
C GLY A 55 -7.52 5.84 -21.79
N ILE A 56 -6.46 5.11 -22.13
CA ILE A 56 -6.53 3.77 -22.73
C ILE A 56 -5.97 2.69 -21.82
N ASN A 57 -6.40 1.45 -22.05
CA ASN A 57 -6.06 0.31 -21.23
C ASN A 57 -4.74 -0.35 -21.64
N VAL A 58 -4.11 -0.99 -20.66
CA VAL A 58 -2.95 -1.88 -20.75
C VAL A 58 -3.37 -3.21 -20.18
N LEU A 59 -3.34 -4.23 -21.02
CA LEU A 59 -3.56 -5.60 -20.65
C LEU A 59 -2.23 -6.26 -20.32
N THR A 60 -2.18 -6.98 -19.22
CA THR A 60 -1.03 -7.80 -18.81
C THR A 60 -1.27 -9.30 -19.06
N VAL A 61 -2.46 -9.62 -19.55
CA VAL A 61 -2.94 -10.96 -19.91
C VAL A 61 -3.65 -10.88 -21.25
N TRP A 62 -3.69 -11.99 -21.98
CA TRP A 62 -4.24 -12.07 -23.34
C TRP A 62 -5.11 -13.32 -23.51
N ASP A 63 -5.79 -13.75 -22.45
CA ASP A 63 -6.83 -14.77 -22.59
C ASP A 63 -8.03 -14.24 -23.37
N GLU A 64 -8.74 -15.17 -24.02
CA GLU A 64 -9.86 -14.89 -24.93
C GLU A 64 -10.91 -13.98 -24.30
N ALA A 65 -11.35 -14.27 -23.07
CA ALA A 65 -12.39 -13.49 -22.39
C ALA A 65 -11.97 -12.03 -22.21
N THR A 66 -10.74 -11.79 -21.75
CA THR A 66 -10.21 -10.44 -21.51
C THR A 66 -10.08 -9.65 -22.82
N LEU A 67 -9.55 -10.28 -23.88
CA LEU A 67 -9.39 -9.63 -25.17
C LEU A 67 -10.73 -9.33 -25.84
N VAL A 68 -11.67 -10.26 -25.81
CA VAL A 68 -13.02 -10.06 -26.38
C VAL A 68 -13.73 -8.91 -25.66
N GLU A 69 -13.68 -8.87 -24.34
CA GLU A 69 -14.24 -7.74 -23.56
C GLU A 69 -13.57 -6.42 -23.93
N GLU A 70 -12.24 -6.39 -24.07
CA GLU A 70 -11.51 -5.19 -24.45
C GLU A 70 -11.92 -4.70 -25.85
N PHE A 71 -12.05 -5.60 -26.84
CA PHE A 71 -12.53 -5.24 -28.17
C PHE A 71 -13.97 -4.70 -28.19
N HIS A 72 -14.82 -5.08 -27.24
CA HIS A 72 -16.16 -4.53 -27.10
C HIS A 72 -16.19 -3.15 -26.44
N THR A 73 -15.24 -2.88 -25.55
CA THR A 73 -15.25 -1.71 -24.66
C THR A 73 -14.29 -0.60 -25.07
N CYS A 74 -13.25 -0.91 -25.85
CA CYS A 74 -12.33 0.09 -26.37
C CYS A 74 -12.85 0.70 -27.68
N ASP A 75 -12.67 2.02 -27.82
CA ASP A 75 -13.09 2.73 -29.03
C ASP A 75 -11.95 2.85 -30.05
N ARG A 76 -10.71 3.11 -29.58
CA ARG A 76 -9.58 3.48 -30.45
C ARG A 76 -8.40 2.52 -30.42
N GLY A 77 -8.07 1.97 -29.26
CA GLY A 77 -6.90 1.11 -29.09
C GLY A 77 -6.58 0.78 -27.65
N PHE A 78 -5.72 -0.23 -27.46
CA PHE A 78 -5.25 -0.67 -26.16
C PHE A 78 -3.85 -1.29 -26.27
N PHE A 79 -3.14 -1.35 -25.16
CA PHE A 79 -1.83 -2.00 -25.06
C PHE A 79 -1.97 -3.44 -24.58
N ILE A 80 -1.06 -4.30 -25.03
CA ILE A 80 -0.74 -5.58 -24.44
C ILE A 80 0.73 -5.53 -24.02
N LEU A 81 0.97 -5.64 -22.71
CA LEU A 81 2.31 -5.71 -22.15
C LEU A 81 2.90 -7.09 -22.41
N THR A 82 3.86 -7.16 -23.34
CA THR A 82 4.51 -8.43 -23.70
C THR A 82 5.75 -8.69 -22.87
N ASN A 83 6.49 -7.63 -22.51
CA ASN A 83 7.82 -7.74 -21.91
C ASN A 83 8.76 -8.66 -22.72
N SER A 84 8.57 -8.73 -24.05
CA SER A 84 9.29 -9.64 -24.95
C SER A 84 10.79 -9.39 -24.97
N ARG A 85 11.22 -8.16 -24.69
CA ARG A 85 12.63 -7.75 -24.59
C ARG A 85 13.43 -8.54 -23.56
N ALA A 86 12.77 -9.03 -22.51
CA ALA A 86 13.41 -9.84 -21.48
C ALA A 86 13.66 -11.30 -21.92
N LEU A 87 13.16 -11.70 -23.09
CA LEU A 87 13.24 -13.06 -23.61
C LEU A 87 14.35 -13.20 -24.66
N PRO A 88 14.91 -14.41 -24.85
CA PRO A 88 15.67 -14.70 -26.06
C PRO A 88 14.78 -14.57 -27.31
N THR A 89 15.37 -14.29 -28.48
CA THR A 89 14.63 -14.09 -29.74
C THR A 89 13.61 -15.20 -30.05
N ALA A 90 13.96 -16.48 -29.85
CA ALA A 90 13.03 -17.58 -30.08
C ALA A 90 11.84 -17.61 -29.09
N GLY A 91 12.05 -17.08 -27.88
CA GLY A 91 10.98 -16.86 -26.90
C GLY A 91 10.08 -15.69 -27.31
N ALA A 92 10.68 -14.55 -27.67
CA ALA A 92 9.96 -13.38 -28.17
C ALA A 92 9.09 -13.73 -29.40
N ARG A 93 9.63 -14.47 -30.38
CA ARG A 93 8.87 -14.91 -31.55
C ARG A 93 7.63 -15.73 -31.19
N ARG A 94 7.78 -16.71 -30.29
CA ARG A 94 6.66 -17.55 -29.83
C ARG A 94 5.60 -16.71 -29.14
N LEU A 95 6.01 -15.82 -28.23
CA LEU A 95 5.10 -14.94 -27.50
C LEU A 95 4.30 -14.03 -28.44
N ILE A 96 4.95 -13.35 -29.40
CA ILE A 96 4.26 -12.48 -30.35
C ILE A 96 3.31 -13.29 -31.24
N SER A 97 3.70 -14.50 -31.66
CA SER A 97 2.82 -15.39 -32.44
C SER A 97 1.55 -15.78 -31.66
N GLU A 98 1.71 -16.16 -30.40
CA GLU A 98 0.60 -16.50 -29.49
C GLU A 98 -0.34 -15.32 -29.29
N ILE A 99 0.20 -14.13 -28.97
CA ILE A 99 -0.60 -12.92 -28.75
C ILE A 99 -1.32 -12.50 -30.05
N CYS A 100 -0.63 -12.45 -31.19
CA CYS A 100 -1.26 -12.09 -32.47
C CYS A 100 -2.38 -13.07 -32.83
N THR A 101 -2.21 -14.36 -32.53
CA THR A 101 -3.24 -15.39 -32.75
C THR A 101 -4.46 -15.13 -31.87
N ALA A 102 -4.25 -14.89 -30.57
CA ALA A 102 -5.31 -14.60 -29.62
C ALA A 102 -6.07 -13.31 -29.98
N VAL A 103 -5.35 -12.24 -30.35
CA VAL A 103 -5.92 -10.97 -30.82
C VAL A 103 -6.78 -11.17 -32.06
N LYS A 104 -6.28 -11.92 -33.05
CA LYS A 104 -7.03 -12.22 -34.28
C LYS A 104 -8.33 -12.97 -34.01
N GLN A 105 -8.30 -13.94 -33.09
CA GLN A 105 -9.48 -14.70 -32.67
C GLN A 105 -10.50 -13.81 -31.94
N ALA A 106 -10.03 -13.04 -30.95
CA ALA A 106 -10.89 -12.16 -30.17
C ALA A 106 -11.53 -11.05 -31.02
N ALA A 107 -10.78 -10.44 -31.93
CA ALA A 107 -11.29 -9.43 -32.85
C ALA A 107 -12.38 -9.99 -33.78
N ALA A 108 -12.18 -11.20 -34.30
CA ALA A 108 -13.17 -11.87 -35.13
C ALA A 108 -14.48 -12.15 -34.36
N GLN A 109 -14.36 -12.57 -33.09
CA GLN A 109 -15.51 -12.81 -32.21
C GLN A 109 -16.24 -11.53 -31.84
N ALA A 110 -15.51 -10.43 -31.59
CA ALA A 110 -16.09 -9.11 -31.32
C ALA A 110 -16.55 -8.37 -32.59
N GLN A 111 -16.35 -8.96 -33.78
CA GLN A 111 -16.67 -8.36 -35.08
C GLN A 111 -16.00 -6.99 -35.29
N LYS A 112 -14.76 -6.86 -34.84
CA LYS A 112 -13.95 -5.64 -34.98
C LYS A 112 -12.77 -5.85 -35.91
N THR A 113 -12.39 -4.80 -36.62
CA THR A 113 -11.11 -4.74 -37.35
C THR A 113 -10.02 -4.18 -36.44
N PHE A 114 -8.78 -4.60 -36.66
CA PHE A 114 -7.65 -4.19 -35.83
C PHE A 114 -6.36 -4.02 -36.63
N GLU A 115 -5.40 -3.33 -36.02
CA GLU A 115 -4.03 -3.16 -36.50
C GLU A 115 -3.04 -3.47 -35.37
N ILE A 116 -1.89 -4.05 -35.72
CA ILE A 116 -0.82 -4.33 -34.76
C ILE A 116 0.28 -3.28 -34.88
N VAL A 117 0.60 -2.62 -33.77
CA VAL A 117 1.84 -1.85 -33.62
C VAL A 117 2.75 -2.57 -32.64
N LEU A 118 4.00 -2.81 -33.04
CA LEU A 118 5.03 -3.31 -32.14
C LEU A 118 5.79 -2.11 -31.59
N ARG A 119 5.44 -1.69 -30.37
CA ARG A 119 6.13 -0.59 -29.72
C ARG A 119 7.43 -1.10 -29.12
N GLY A 120 8.52 -0.42 -29.48
CA GLY A 120 9.87 -0.78 -29.12
C GLY A 120 10.58 0.26 -28.29
N ASP A 121 11.78 -0.08 -27.83
CA ASP A 121 12.67 0.91 -27.24
C ASP A 121 13.06 1.98 -28.24
N SER A 122 12.87 3.24 -27.85
CA SER A 122 13.31 4.39 -28.67
C SER A 122 14.82 4.43 -28.89
N THR A 123 15.64 3.76 -28.07
CA THR A 123 17.10 3.60 -28.30
C THR A 123 17.46 2.39 -29.17
N LEU A 124 16.49 1.88 -29.94
CA LEU A 124 16.64 0.80 -30.92
C LEU A 124 16.94 -0.59 -30.33
N TRP A 125 16.67 -0.76 -29.03
CA TRP A 125 16.76 -2.06 -28.37
C TRP A 125 15.55 -2.95 -28.73
N GLY A 126 15.77 -4.28 -28.77
CA GLY A 126 14.73 -5.29 -29.04
C GLY A 126 15.06 -6.25 -30.19
N HIS A 127 14.05 -7.03 -30.58
CA HIS A 127 14.17 -8.16 -31.51
C HIS A 127 13.71 -7.81 -32.94
N LEU A 128 14.19 -6.68 -33.49
CA LEU A 128 14.02 -6.41 -34.93
C LEU A 128 14.99 -7.29 -35.74
N PRO A 129 14.57 -7.91 -36.87
CA PRO A 129 13.23 -7.86 -37.47
C PRO A 129 12.24 -8.92 -36.97
N ASP A 130 12.69 -9.86 -36.14
CA ASP A 130 11.96 -11.07 -35.76
C ASP A 130 10.52 -10.85 -35.24
N GLU A 131 10.31 -9.86 -34.38
CA GLU A 131 8.97 -9.58 -33.83
C GLU A 131 7.99 -9.12 -34.92
N VAL A 132 8.45 -8.28 -35.84
CA VAL A 132 7.62 -7.74 -36.93
C VAL A 132 7.33 -8.84 -37.96
N GLN A 133 8.32 -9.68 -38.25
CA GLN A 133 8.15 -10.82 -39.15
C GLN A 133 7.12 -11.81 -38.63
N VAL A 134 7.22 -12.22 -37.37
CA VAL A 134 6.27 -13.19 -36.81
C VAL A 134 4.86 -12.61 -36.67
N ALA A 135 4.74 -11.30 -36.41
CA ALA A 135 3.44 -10.63 -36.47
C ALA A 135 2.85 -10.72 -37.90
N GLU A 136 3.64 -10.38 -38.93
CA GLU A 136 3.24 -10.49 -40.35
C GLU A 136 2.83 -11.93 -40.74
N GLU A 137 3.60 -12.94 -40.28
CA GLU A 137 3.30 -14.36 -40.51
C GLU A 137 1.91 -14.77 -39.99
N VAL A 138 1.44 -14.16 -38.88
CA VAL A 138 0.16 -14.52 -38.23
C VAL A 138 -1.01 -13.66 -38.72
N ILE A 139 -0.82 -12.35 -38.80
CA ILE A 139 -1.90 -11.41 -39.14
C ILE A 139 -2.16 -11.36 -40.66
N GLY A 140 -1.13 -11.61 -41.47
CA GLY A 140 -1.19 -11.53 -42.93
C GLY A 140 -0.12 -10.60 -43.51
N GLN A 141 0.13 -10.75 -44.82
CA GLN A 141 1.11 -9.94 -45.53
C GLN A 141 0.69 -8.45 -45.57
N VAL A 142 1.67 -7.57 -45.46
CA VAL A 142 1.48 -6.11 -45.51
C VAL A 142 2.30 -5.48 -46.65
N ASP A 143 1.94 -4.28 -47.07
CA ASP A 143 2.64 -3.53 -48.12
C ASP A 143 4.01 -3.01 -47.66
N GLY A 144 4.24 -2.90 -46.35
CA GLY A 144 5.52 -2.49 -45.81
C GLY A 144 5.53 -2.38 -44.29
N TRP A 145 6.69 -2.08 -43.74
CA TRP A 145 6.83 -1.79 -42.30
C TRP A 145 7.24 -0.33 -42.11
N ILE A 146 6.63 0.35 -41.15
CA ILE A 146 7.02 1.68 -40.73
C ILE A 146 7.98 1.57 -39.54
N LEU A 147 9.15 2.19 -39.63
CA LEU A 147 10.13 2.31 -38.54
C LEU A 147 10.21 3.77 -38.09
N ALA A 148 9.61 4.07 -36.94
CA ALA A 148 9.49 5.42 -36.39
C ALA A 148 9.88 5.46 -34.90
N PRO A 149 11.18 5.39 -34.55
CA PRO A 149 11.66 5.34 -33.15
C PRO A 149 11.58 6.68 -32.40
N PHE A 150 11.05 7.73 -33.03
CA PHE A 150 10.99 9.08 -32.48
C PHE A 150 10.27 9.14 -31.12
N PHE A 151 10.86 9.88 -30.17
CA PHE A 151 10.28 10.14 -28.85
C PHE A 151 10.88 11.40 -28.23
N ARG A 152 10.23 12.55 -28.45
CA ARG A 152 10.70 13.87 -28.02
C ARG A 152 10.95 13.99 -26.52
N GLN A 153 10.02 13.52 -25.68
CA GLN A 153 10.15 13.64 -24.21
C GLN A 153 11.31 12.79 -23.67
N GLY A 154 11.75 11.77 -24.41
CA GLY A 154 12.99 11.06 -24.15
C GLY A 154 14.22 11.68 -24.80
N GLY A 155 14.10 12.70 -25.64
CA GLY A 155 15.21 13.24 -26.41
C GLY A 155 15.68 12.30 -27.53
N ARG A 156 14.76 11.56 -28.18
CA ARG A 156 15.08 10.64 -29.28
C ARG A 156 14.60 11.21 -30.61
N PHE A 157 15.53 11.39 -31.53
CA PHE A 157 15.34 12.13 -32.78
C PHE A 157 15.90 11.36 -33.97
N THR A 158 15.31 11.54 -35.15
CA THR A 158 15.83 10.97 -36.40
C THR A 158 16.00 12.07 -37.43
N ILE A 159 17.24 12.34 -37.83
CA ILE A 159 17.62 13.36 -38.83
C ILE A 159 18.50 12.69 -39.88
N ASP A 160 18.18 12.88 -41.16
CA ASP A 160 18.92 12.27 -42.29
C ASP A 160 19.13 10.76 -42.13
N ASN A 161 18.11 10.10 -41.58
CA ASN A 161 18.06 8.68 -41.20
C ASN A 161 18.96 8.30 -40.02
N VAL A 162 19.70 9.22 -39.44
CA VAL A 162 20.52 8.99 -38.25
C VAL A 162 19.66 9.17 -37.01
N HIS A 163 19.46 8.07 -36.27
CA HIS A 163 18.78 8.10 -34.99
C HIS A 163 19.75 8.48 -33.87
N SER A 164 19.35 9.43 -33.04
CA SER A 164 20.20 10.03 -32.02
C SER A 164 19.45 10.23 -30.71
N VAL A 165 20.21 10.27 -29.62
CA VAL A 165 19.75 10.47 -28.25
C VAL A 165 20.38 11.76 -27.71
N ALA A 166 19.58 12.65 -27.15
CA ALA A 166 20.09 13.80 -26.42
C ALA A 166 20.72 13.37 -25.09
N ASP A 167 21.91 13.90 -24.79
CA ASP A 167 22.52 13.78 -23.47
C ASP A 167 21.93 14.79 -22.46
N THR A 168 22.48 14.81 -21.24
CA THR A 168 22.05 15.71 -20.17
C THR A 168 22.30 17.19 -20.47
N ASP A 169 23.25 17.49 -21.34
CA ASP A 169 23.63 18.85 -21.74
C ASP A 169 22.89 19.30 -23.00
N GLY A 170 22.02 18.45 -23.55
CA GLY A 170 21.22 18.73 -24.76
C GLY A 170 21.97 18.51 -26.08
N ASN A 171 23.14 17.86 -26.04
CA ASN A 171 23.87 17.49 -27.25
C ASN A 171 23.28 16.24 -27.88
N VAL A 172 23.23 16.21 -29.20
CA VAL A 172 22.64 15.10 -29.96
C VAL A 172 23.72 14.06 -30.25
N VAL A 173 23.64 12.91 -29.59
CA VAL A 173 24.61 11.82 -29.73
C VAL A 173 24.02 10.69 -30.59
N PRO A 174 24.68 10.25 -31.68
CA PRO A 174 24.20 9.12 -32.47
C PRO A 174 24.00 7.86 -31.62
N ALA A 175 22.87 7.16 -31.81
CA ALA A 175 22.43 6.08 -30.92
C ALA A 175 23.50 4.99 -30.72
N ALA A 176 24.23 4.62 -31.77
CA ALA A 176 25.29 3.60 -31.72
C ALA A 176 26.52 3.99 -30.89
N GLN A 177 26.70 5.29 -30.61
CA GLN A 177 27.82 5.79 -29.78
C GLN A 177 27.47 5.82 -28.30
N THR A 178 26.18 5.73 -27.97
CA THR A 178 25.69 5.71 -26.59
C THR A 178 26.04 4.41 -25.87
N VAL A 179 25.88 4.42 -24.55
CA VAL A 179 26.02 3.20 -23.74
C VAL A 179 24.98 2.13 -24.08
N PHE A 180 23.82 2.52 -24.61
CA PHE A 180 22.72 1.60 -24.93
C PHE A 180 23.09 0.62 -26.06
N ALA A 181 23.85 1.07 -27.06
CA ALA A 181 24.28 0.25 -28.18
C ALA A 181 25.37 -0.77 -27.84
N LYS A 182 26.04 -0.60 -26.68
CA LYS A 182 27.17 -1.44 -26.25
C LYS A 182 26.74 -2.63 -25.39
N ASP A 183 25.46 -2.74 -25.06
CA ASP A 183 24.91 -3.87 -24.30
C ASP A 183 25.03 -5.18 -25.12
N THR A 184 25.48 -6.26 -24.46
CA THR A 184 25.76 -7.54 -25.10
C THR A 184 24.52 -8.21 -25.69
N ALA A 185 23.33 -7.98 -25.13
CA ALA A 185 22.11 -8.68 -25.54
C ALA A 185 21.52 -8.19 -26.88
N SER A 186 21.90 -7.00 -27.36
CA SER A 186 21.35 -6.42 -28.60
C SER A 186 22.26 -5.35 -29.20
N ARG A 187 23.56 -5.63 -29.20
CA ARG A 187 24.57 -4.76 -29.76
C ARG A 187 24.23 -4.39 -31.21
N TYR A 188 24.34 -3.11 -31.53
CA TYR A 188 24.28 -2.60 -32.89
C TYR A 188 25.35 -1.52 -33.08
N THR A 189 25.77 -1.30 -34.32
CA THR A 189 26.90 -0.43 -34.65
C THR A 189 26.51 0.74 -35.52
N SER A 190 25.38 0.66 -36.23
CA SER A 190 24.87 1.77 -37.03
C SER A 190 23.85 2.62 -36.29
N SER A 191 23.99 3.95 -36.39
CA SER A 191 22.93 4.91 -36.04
C SER A 191 22.08 5.30 -37.25
N ASN A 192 22.55 5.05 -38.47
CA ASN A 192 21.74 5.24 -39.67
C ASN A 192 20.73 4.09 -39.75
N LEU A 193 19.44 4.41 -39.68
CA LEU A 193 18.35 3.44 -39.59
C LEU A 193 18.26 2.52 -40.81
N ILE A 194 18.73 2.96 -41.97
CA ILE A 194 18.83 2.10 -43.16
C ILE A 194 19.86 0.99 -42.92
N ASP A 195 21.06 1.37 -42.51
CA ASP A 195 22.14 0.42 -42.23
C ASP A 195 21.86 -0.43 -40.99
N TYR A 196 21.17 0.13 -39.99
CA TYR A 196 20.72 -0.59 -38.81
C TYR A 196 19.74 -1.72 -39.17
N VAL A 197 18.79 -1.49 -40.08
CA VAL A 197 17.87 -2.56 -40.56
C VAL A 197 18.64 -3.67 -41.28
N VAL A 198 19.62 -3.31 -42.12
CA VAL A 198 20.47 -4.29 -42.82
C VAL A 198 21.30 -5.09 -41.81
N GLU A 199 21.91 -4.42 -40.83
CA GLU A 199 22.69 -5.03 -39.74
C GLU A 199 21.83 -6.00 -38.93
N LYS A 200 20.69 -5.54 -38.40
CA LYS A 200 19.81 -6.33 -37.53
C LYS A 200 19.15 -7.51 -38.23
N SER A 201 18.93 -7.41 -39.53
CA SER A 201 18.41 -8.50 -40.34
C SER A 201 19.48 -9.48 -40.82
N ASN A 202 20.75 -9.29 -40.44
CA ASN A 202 21.90 -10.03 -40.96
C ASN A 202 21.92 -10.06 -42.51
N GLY A 203 21.54 -8.94 -43.14
CA GLY A 203 21.47 -8.79 -44.59
C GLY A 203 20.25 -9.42 -45.27
N SER A 204 19.36 -10.11 -44.54
CA SER A 204 18.13 -10.70 -45.13
C SER A 204 17.15 -9.64 -45.65
N ILE A 205 17.20 -8.42 -45.10
CA ILE A 205 16.53 -7.25 -45.65
C ILE A 205 17.59 -6.41 -46.39
N PRO A 206 17.61 -6.42 -47.73
CA PRO A 206 18.61 -5.68 -48.49
C PRO A 206 18.36 -4.17 -48.45
N ARG A 207 19.43 -3.38 -48.53
CA ARG A 207 19.39 -1.90 -48.45
C ARG A 207 18.36 -1.25 -49.39
N HIS A 208 18.19 -1.74 -50.61
CA HIS A 208 17.24 -1.17 -51.59
C HIS A 208 15.76 -1.33 -51.20
N ARG A 209 15.45 -2.25 -50.26
CA ARG A 209 14.11 -2.39 -49.68
C ARG A 209 13.85 -1.42 -48.54
N VAL A 210 14.87 -0.73 -48.05
CA VAL A 210 14.72 0.26 -46.98
C VAL A 210 14.63 1.65 -47.61
N ARG A 211 13.46 2.27 -47.49
CA ARG A 211 13.11 3.60 -47.96
C ARG A 211 13.00 4.56 -46.78
N SER A 212 12.91 5.84 -47.07
CA SER A 212 12.83 6.88 -46.06
C SER A 212 11.88 7.97 -46.51
N ILE A 213 11.16 8.52 -45.54
CA ILE A 213 10.48 9.80 -45.65
C ILE A 213 11.31 10.80 -44.85
N SER A 214 11.88 11.77 -45.55
CA SER A 214 12.77 12.77 -44.98
C SER A 214 11.99 13.88 -44.29
N LEU A 215 12.68 14.70 -43.49
CA LEU A 215 12.08 15.91 -42.93
C LEU A 215 11.69 16.93 -44.00
N GLN A 216 12.35 16.91 -45.16
CA GLN A 216 12.00 17.77 -46.29
C GLN A 216 10.67 17.34 -46.91
N ASP A 217 10.50 16.03 -47.14
CA ASP A 217 9.23 15.46 -47.63
C ASP A 217 8.06 15.81 -46.69
N ILE A 218 8.30 15.74 -45.37
CA ILE A 218 7.32 16.04 -44.33
C ILE A 218 7.00 17.53 -44.26
N ARG A 219 8.02 18.40 -44.11
CA ARG A 219 7.82 19.81 -43.79
C ARG A 219 7.52 20.69 -44.98
N GLU A 220 8.14 20.41 -46.13
CA GLU A 220 7.94 21.19 -47.36
C GLU A 220 6.91 20.52 -48.27
N GLY A 221 6.92 19.18 -48.36
CA GLY A 221 5.97 18.42 -49.16
C GLY A 221 4.60 18.22 -48.50
N GLY A 222 4.56 18.18 -47.16
CA GLY A 222 3.33 18.03 -46.40
C GLY A 222 2.64 16.68 -46.58
N VAL A 223 1.39 16.62 -46.12
CA VAL A 223 0.58 15.38 -46.07
C VAL A 223 0.47 14.68 -47.43
N SER A 224 0.27 15.44 -48.50
CA SER A 224 0.07 14.89 -49.85
C SER A 224 1.31 14.20 -50.41
N VAL A 225 2.51 14.78 -50.22
CA VAL A 225 3.76 14.16 -50.69
C VAL A 225 4.07 12.90 -49.90
N VAL A 226 3.85 12.91 -48.58
CA VAL A 226 3.98 11.71 -47.74
C VAL A 226 3.05 10.59 -48.25
N ALA A 227 1.77 10.90 -48.47
CA ALA A 227 0.80 9.91 -48.97
C ALA A 227 1.20 9.34 -50.34
N GLN A 228 1.62 10.22 -51.26
CA GLN A 228 2.08 9.81 -52.58
C GLN A 228 3.29 8.86 -52.51
N GLN A 229 4.31 9.19 -51.72
CA GLN A 229 5.49 8.34 -51.58
C GLN A 229 5.15 6.96 -50.99
N LEU A 230 4.28 6.92 -49.97
CA LEU A 230 3.80 5.68 -49.37
C LEU A 230 3.06 4.80 -50.39
N LEU A 231 2.34 5.40 -51.34
CA LEU A 231 1.67 4.70 -52.43
C LEU A 231 2.63 4.23 -53.53
N GLU A 232 3.74 4.94 -53.77
CA GLU A 232 4.71 4.61 -54.82
C GLU A 232 5.78 3.61 -54.37
N PHE A 233 6.05 3.49 -53.06
CA PHE A 233 7.03 2.53 -52.56
C PHE A 233 6.65 1.09 -52.94
N ALA A 234 7.68 0.32 -53.32
CA ALA A 234 7.50 -1.07 -53.70
C ALA A 234 6.94 -1.90 -52.53
N PRO A 235 6.09 -2.92 -52.79
CA PRO A 235 5.59 -3.79 -51.74
C PRO A 235 6.72 -4.40 -50.90
N ARG A 236 6.45 -4.58 -49.62
CA ARG A 236 7.36 -5.08 -48.58
C ARG A 236 8.57 -4.15 -48.33
N SER A 237 8.43 -2.86 -48.59
CA SER A 237 9.45 -1.86 -48.21
C SER A 237 9.48 -1.64 -46.70
N ILE A 238 10.65 -1.33 -46.15
CA ILE A 238 10.82 -0.84 -44.78
C ILE A 238 10.98 0.68 -44.87
N ILE A 239 10.12 1.43 -44.21
CA ILE A 239 10.01 2.88 -44.39
C ILE A 239 10.46 3.56 -43.11
N ILE A 240 11.60 4.23 -43.17
CA ILE A 240 12.13 5.05 -42.08
C ILE A 240 11.39 6.37 -42.03
N VAL A 241 10.96 6.78 -40.83
CA VAL A 241 10.35 8.08 -40.59
C VAL A 241 11.33 8.98 -39.86
N ASN A 242 11.66 10.12 -40.46
CA ASN A 242 12.46 11.15 -39.82
C ASN A 242 11.54 12.11 -39.04
N ALA A 243 11.91 12.45 -37.82
CA ALA A 243 11.13 13.33 -36.96
C ALA A 243 12.02 13.92 -35.86
N VAL A 244 11.82 15.21 -35.58
CA VAL A 244 12.47 15.91 -34.46
C VAL A 244 11.48 16.64 -33.56
N VAL A 245 10.27 16.93 -34.04
CA VAL A 245 9.15 17.47 -33.27
C VAL A 245 7.87 16.67 -33.54
N ASP A 246 6.87 16.81 -32.67
CA ASP A 246 5.65 16.01 -32.75
C ASP A 246 4.84 16.30 -34.03
N THR A 247 4.87 17.55 -34.51
CA THR A 247 4.20 17.94 -35.77
C THR A 247 4.79 17.26 -37.01
N ASP A 248 6.06 16.84 -36.99
CA ASP A 248 6.63 16.04 -38.08
C ASP A 248 5.92 14.69 -38.18
N LEU A 249 5.60 14.10 -37.02
CA LEU A 249 4.94 12.81 -36.94
C LEU A 249 3.45 12.93 -37.23
N GLU A 250 2.80 14.03 -36.86
CA GLU A 250 1.41 14.32 -37.20
C GLU A 250 1.21 14.39 -38.71
N VAL A 251 2.06 15.13 -39.43
CA VAL A 251 2.02 15.19 -40.90
C VAL A 251 2.26 13.80 -41.51
N PHE A 252 3.24 13.05 -40.99
CA PHE A 252 3.48 11.68 -41.45
C PHE A 252 2.25 10.79 -41.23
N VAL A 253 1.63 10.83 -40.06
CA VAL A 253 0.45 10.01 -39.72
C VAL A 253 -0.74 10.38 -40.62
N LEU A 254 -0.99 11.66 -40.90
CA LEU A 254 -2.05 12.04 -41.85
C LEU A 254 -1.78 11.49 -43.25
N GLY A 255 -0.53 11.56 -43.74
CA GLY A 255 -0.17 11.00 -45.04
C GLY A 255 -0.31 9.47 -45.06
N LEU A 256 0.04 8.82 -43.96
CA LEU A 256 -0.17 7.39 -43.74
C LEU A 256 -1.66 7.04 -43.76
N LEU A 257 -2.53 7.81 -43.11
CA LEU A 257 -3.97 7.57 -43.14
C LEU A 257 -4.54 7.71 -44.55
N GLN A 258 -4.09 8.69 -45.34
CA GLN A 258 -4.48 8.83 -46.74
C GLN A 258 -4.04 7.64 -47.60
N ALA A 259 -2.79 7.18 -47.44
CA ALA A 259 -2.29 5.99 -48.15
C ALA A 259 -3.10 4.73 -47.78
N LYS A 260 -3.58 4.64 -46.55
CA LYS A 260 -4.42 3.52 -46.08
C LYS A 260 -5.84 3.59 -46.62
N SER A 261 -6.45 4.77 -46.67
CA SER A 261 -7.73 4.96 -47.36
C SER A 261 -7.65 4.58 -48.85
N ALA A 262 -6.46 4.65 -49.44
CA ALA A 262 -6.15 4.17 -50.79
C ALA A 262 -5.74 2.67 -50.85
N GLY A 263 -5.90 1.92 -49.77
CA GLY A 263 -5.76 0.45 -49.73
C GLY A 263 -4.40 -0.09 -49.31
N ARG A 264 -3.48 0.75 -48.82
CA ARG A 264 -2.20 0.27 -48.27
C ARG A 264 -2.33 -0.22 -46.83
N HIS A 265 -1.61 -1.27 -46.49
CA HIS A 265 -1.56 -1.84 -45.14
C HIS A 265 -0.12 -1.93 -44.65
N TYR A 266 0.13 -1.57 -43.39
CA TYR A 266 1.47 -1.54 -42.82
C TYR A 266 1.51 -2.18 -41.43
N LEU A 267 2.67 -2.73 -41.09
CA LEU A 267 3.08 -3.02 -39.72
C LEU A 267 4.01 -1.93 -39.20
N TYR A 268 4.14 -1.80 -37.89
CA TYR A 268 4.86 -0.68 -37.29
C TYR A 268 5.83 -1.16 -36.22
N ARG A 269 7.07 -0.68 -36.28
CA ARG A 269 8.05 -0.72 -35.18
C ARG A 269 8.33 0.72 -34.76
N THR A 270 7.89 1.12 -33.57
CA THR A 270 7.80 2.55 -33.24
C THR A 270 8.23 2.87 -31.81
N GLY A 271 8.56 4.14 -31.57
CA GLY A 271 8.64 4.73 -30.24
C GLY A 271 7.27 5.18 -29.74
N ALA A 272 7.21 5.72 -28.51
CA ALA A 272 5.94 6.06 -27.87
C ALA A 272 5.13 7.13 -28.63
N ALA A 273 5.80 8.13 -29.23
CA ALA A 273 5.13 9.27 -29.86
C ALA A 273 4.22 8.88 -31.03
N PHE A 274 4.55 7.82 -31.76
CA PHE A 274 3.70 7.34 -32.86
C PHE A 274 2.34 6.86 -32.37
N ILE A 275 2.30 6.16 -31.23
CA ILE A 275 1.07 5.61 -30.67
C ILE A 275 0.09 6.74 -30.33
N SER A 276 0.56 7.71 -29.54
CA SER A 276 -0.25 8.87 -29.15
C SER A 276 -0.72 9.67 -30.36
N THR A 277 0.14 9.85 -31.37
CA THR A 277 -0.22 10.56 -32.61
C THR A 277 -1.28 9.80 -33.41
N ARG A 278 -1.12 8.48 -33.62
CA ARG A 278 -2.06 7.63 -34.36
C ARG A 278 -3.43 7.49 -33.66
N LEU A 279 -3.47 7.68 -32.34
CA LEU A 279 -4.69 7.69 -31.53
C LEU A 279 -5.26 9.11 -31.33
N ALA A 280 -4.66 10.13 -31.96
CA ALA A 280 -5.02 11.55 -31.81
C ALA A 280 -5.02 12.05 -30.35
N MET A 281 -4.10 11.55 -29.54
CA MET A 281 -4.00 11.92 -28.12
C MET A 281 -3.34 13.28 -27.95
N ARG A 282 -4.09 14.21 -27.34
CA ARG A 282 -3.57 15.51 -26.93
C ARG A 282 -2.59 15.36 -25.77
N SER A 283 -1.51 16.13 -25.81
CA SER A 283 -0.57 16.23 -24.70
C SER A 283 -1.27 16.77 -23.44
N GLN A 284 -0.99 16.16 -22.29
CA GLN A 284 -1.47 16.62 -20.99
C GLN A 284 -0.27 17.01 -20.11
N PRO A 285 -0.40 18.04 -19.26
CA PRO A 285 0.61 18.31 -18.25
C PRO A 285 0.70 17.12 -17.27
N PRO A 286 1.85 16.89 -16.63
CA PRO A 286 1.97 15.89 -15.58
C PRO A 286 0.93 16.09 -14.47
N LEU A 287 0.33 14.99 -14.02
CA LEU A 287 -0.67 14.96 -12.97
C LEU A 287 -0.06 15.32 -11.61
N SER A 288 -0.73 16.21 -10.89
CA SER A 288 -0.40 16.53 -9.51
C SER A 288 -0.83 15.41 -8.56
N ALA A 289 -0.32 15.43 -7.33
CA ALA A 289 -0.76 14.51 -6.27
C ALA A 289 -2.28 14.57 -6.06
N ARG A 290 -2.90 15.75 -6.20
CA ARG A 290 -4.34 15.94 -6.08
C ARG A 290 -5.11 15.27 -7.23
N ASP A 291 -4.61 15.37 -8.46
CA ASP A 291 -5.26 14.81 -9.65
C ASP A 291 -5.35 13.28 -9.58
N VAL A 292 -4.40 12.64 -8.90
CA VAL A 292 -4.38 11.18 -8.67
C VAL A 292 -4.99 10.75 -7.33
N GLY A 293 -5.70 11.65 -6.63
CA GLY A 293 -6.41 11.34 -5.39
C GLY A 293 -5.50 11.11 -4.18
N LEU A 294 -4.30 11.70 -4.18
CA LEU A 294 -3.37 11.65 -3.05
C LEU A 294 -3.55 12.85 -2.11
N ASP A 295 -4.81 13.21 -1.80
CA ASP A 295 -5.14 14.30 -0.91
C ASP A 295 -4.46 14.09 0.46
N ALA A 296 -3.67 15.09 0.87
CA ALA A 296 -2.82 14.99 2.04
C ALA A 296 -3.63 15.12 3.33
N GLU A 297 -4.03 13.98 3.90
CA GLU A 297 -4.33 13.92 5.34
C GLU A 297 -3.04 13.68 6.12
N ALA A 298 -2.93 14.27 7.31
CA ALA A 298 -1.73 14.10 8.14
C ALA A 298 -1.51 12.65 8.63
N SER A 299 -2.49 11.77 8.43
CA SER A 299 -2.47 10.33 8.72
C SER A 299 -2.35 9.45 7.46
N SER A 300 -2.08 10.01 6.29
CA SER A 300 -1.95 9.22 5.07
C SER A 300 -0.69 8.33 5.11
N PRO A 301 -0.78 7.04 4.69
CA PRO A 301 0.37 6.15 4.60
C PRO A 301 1.50 6.70 3.72
N GLY A 302 2.71 6.20 3.96
CA GLY A 302 3.87 6.43 3.11
C GLY A 302 3.69 5.83 1.71
N GLY A 303 4.42 6.37 0.75
CA GLY A 303 4.60 5.81 -0.58
C GLY A 303 5.64 4.69 -0.61
N LEU A 304 5.60 3.88 -1.66
CA LEU A 304 6.55 2.80 -1.89
C LEU A 304 7.29 3.02 -3.21
N ILE A 305 8.61 3.00 -3.17
CA ILE A 305 9.49 3.04 -4.34
C ILE A 305 10.22 1.71 -4.42
N ILE A 306 10.15 1.04 -5.57
CA ILE A 306 10.84 -0.23 -5.82
C ILE A 306 11.80 -0.02 -7.00
N ALA A 307 13.09 -0.22 -6.73
CA ALA A 307 14.12 -0.02 -7.74
C ALA A 307 15.12 -1.17 -7.79
N ARG A 308 15.57 -1.48 -9.01
CA ARG A 308 16.67 -2.39 -9.28
C ARG A 308 17.89 -1.58 -9.74
N SER A 309 19.03 -1.75 -9.08
CA SER A 309 20.20 -0.87 -9.28
C SER A 309 21.19 -1.44 -10.32
N TYR A 310 20.96 -1.25 -11.61
CA TYR A 310 21.93 -1.65 -12.66
C TYR A 310 22.09 -0.72 -13.87
N VAL A 311 21.32 0.38 -13.97
CA VAL A 311 21.51 1.40 -15.01
C VAL A 311 22.15 2.65 -14.38
N SER A 312 23.15 3.26 -15.02
CA SER A 312 23.89 4.41 -14.45
C SER A 312 22.94 5.54 -14.04
N LYS A 313 22.06 5.96 -14.95
CA LYS A 313 21.11 7.05 -14.72
C LYS A 313 20.13 6.77 -13.57
N THR A 314 19.60 5.54 -13.47
CA THR A 314 18.77 5.14 -12.32
C THR A 314 19.57 5.16 -11.02
N THR A 315 20.87 4.85 -11.08
CA THR A 315 21.76 4.92 -9.92
C THR A 315 21.91 6.35 -9.42
N ASP A 316 22.09 7.30 -10.34
CA ASP A 316 22.20 8.73 -10.04
C ASP A 316 20.87 9.25 -9.45
N GLN A 317 19.73 8.87 -10.04
CA GLN A 317 18.40 9.21 -9.54
C GLN A 317 18.12 8.64 -8.14
N LEU A 318 18.53 7.41 -7.87
CA LEU A 318 18.40 6.82 -6.53
C LEU A 318 19.31 7.52 -5.52
N GLN A 319 20.52 7.93 -5.92
CA GLN A 319 21.43 8.67 -5.05
C GLN A 319 20.90 10.07 -4.74
N ALA A 320 20.33 10.76 -5.73
CA ALA A 320 19.64 12.04 -5.52
C ALA A 320 18.46 11.87 -4.57
N LEU A 321 17.63 10.82 -4.75
CA LEU A 321 16.50 10.53 -3.86
C LEU A 321 16.95 10.25 -2.42
N THR A 322 17.93 9.36 -2.21
CA THR A 322 18.38 9.00 -0.86
C THR A 322 19.07 10.16 -0.16
N SER A 323 19.89 10.92 -0.88
CA SER A 323 20.59 12.10 -0.32
C SER A 323 19.62 13.25 -0.04
N GLY A 324 18.67 13.48 -0.95
CA GLY A 324 17.71 14.58 -0.85
C GLY A 324 16.63 14.37 0.20
N ARG A 325 16.13 13.14 0.37
CA ARG A 325 15.13 12.81 1.41
C ARG A 325 15.76 12.47 2.76
N GLY A 326 17.01 11.99 2.78
CA GLY A 326 17.75 11.69 4.00
C GLY A 326 16.94 10.82 4.99
N PRO A 327 16.74 11.28 6.24
CA PRO A 327 16.04 10.50 7.26
C PRO A 327 14.53 10.33 7.01
N GLU A 328 13.94 11.11 6.09
CA GLU A 328 12.52 11.02 5.76
C GLU A 328 12.19 9.90 4.77
N LEU A 329 13.19 9.17 4.27
CA LEU A 329 13.03 8.04 3.39
C LEU A 329 13.65 6.81 4.04
N LYS A 330 12.84 5.78 4.28
CA LYS A 330 13.37 4.53 4.77
C LYS A 330 13.92 3.71 3.59
N VAL A 331 15.22 3.43 3.61
CA VAL A 331 15.84 2.52 2.63
C VAL A 331 15.90 1.10 3.20
N ILE A 332 15.39 0.14 2.43
CA ILE A 332 15.46 -1.30 2.71
C ILE A 332 16.19 -1.97 1.55
N THR A 333 17.27 -2.68 1.85
CA THR A 333 18.11 -3.34 0.84
C THR A 333 17.98 -4.86 0.93
N LEU A 334 17.46 -5.49 -0.12
CA LEU A 334 17.46 -6.94 -0.28
C LEU A 334 18.81 -7.42 -0.77
N ASN A 335 19.50 -8.23 0.03
CA ASN A 335 20.77 -8.83 -0.39
C ASN A 335 20.51 -9.96 -1.38
N VAL A 336 20.99 -9.82 -2.62
CA VAL A 336 20.81 -10.81 -3.71
C VAL A 336 21.33 -12.20 -3.33
N GLU A 337 22.40 -12.31 -2.54
CA GLU A 337 22.92 -13.60 -2.09
C GLU A 337 21.91 -14.39 -1.24
N ASN A 338 21.14 -13.69 -0.41
CA ASN A 338 20.12 -14.30 0.45
C ASN A 338 18.87 -14.74 -0.33
N LEU A 339 18.77 -14.39 -1.62
CA LEU A 339 17.64 -14.74 -2.49
C LEU A 339 17.86 -16.04 -3.28
N ARG A 340 19.05 -16.64 -3.20
CA ARG A 340 19.41 -17.83 -4.01
C ARG A 340 18.71 -19.11 -3.59
N SER A 341 18.40 -19.29 -2.30
CA SER A 341 17.65 -20.45 -1.80
C SER A 341 16.21 -20.06 -1.47
N ALA A 342 15.26 -20.95 -1.77
CA ALA A 342 13.83 -20.64 -1.61
C ALA A 342 13.45 -20.28 -0.15
N GLU A 343 14.02 -21.00 0.82
CA GLU A 343 13.73 -20.80 2.25
C GLU A 343 14.33 -19.50 2.81
N SER A 344 15.58 -19.18 2.44
CA SER A 344 16.22 -17.90 2.80
C SER A 344 15.53 -16.73 2.12
N SER A 345 15.14 -16.90 0.86
CA SER A 345 14.49 -15.86 0.05
C SER A 345 13.16 -15.44 0.67
N TYR A 346 12.29 -16.41 0.99
CA TYR A 346 10.99 -16.12 1.60
C TYR A 346 11.13 -15.36 2.93
N THR A 347 12.01 -15.83 3.83
CA THR A 347 12.23 -15.22 5.14
C THR A 347 12.78 -13.79 5.02
N THR A 348 13.75 -13.59 4.13
CA THR A 348 14.35 -12.26 3.87
C THR A 348 13.30 -11.29 3.32
N VAL A 349 12.50 -11.74 2.36
CA VAL A 349 11.47 -10.93 1.72
C VAL A 349 10.32 -10.62 2.68
N LEU A 350 9.91 -11.57 3.52
CA LEU A 350 8.90 -11.35 4.57
C LEU A 350 9.36 -10.30 5.58
N SER A 351 10.58 -10.43 6.10
CA SER A 351 11.16 -9.46 7.03
C SER A 351 11.22 -8.05 6.44
N ALA A 352 11.63 -7.94 5.18
CA ALA A 352 11.63 -6.66 4.47
C ALA A 352 10.21 -6.08 4.31
N ALA A 353 9.21 -6.92 3.99
CA ALA A 353 7.82 -6.49 3.84
C ALA A 353 7.21 -6.03 5.17
N ASP A 354 7.51 -6.72 6.28
CA ASP A 354 7.09 -6.32 7.63
C ASP A 354 7.77 -5.01 8.06
N GLU A 355 9.06 -4.85 7.77
CA GLU A 355 9.77 -3.59 8.01
C GLU A 355 9.17 -2.45 7.19
N ALA A 356 9.02 -2.61 5.88
CA ALA A 356 8.41 -1.61 5.01
C ALA A 356 7.01 -1.23 5.48
N GLY A 357 6.22 -2.23 5.90
CA GLY A 357 4.87 -2.01 6.36
C GLY A 357 4.78 -1.08 7.58
N ARG A 358 5.72 -1.19 8.52
CA ARG A 358 5.78 -0.29 9.68
C ARG A 358 5.96 1.17 9.27
N TYR A 359 6.97 1.44 8.45
CA TYR A 359 7.27 2.80 8.00
C TYR A 359 6.17 3.39 7.12
N ILE A 360 5.55 2.57 6.25
CA ILE A 360 4.40 3.00 5.44
C ILE A 360 3.22 3.39 6.35
N LEU A 361 2.92 2.61 7.39
CA LEU A 361 1.85 2.96 8.34
C LEU A 361 2.15 4.25 9.12
N ASP A 362 3.42 4.52 9.41
CA ASP A 362 3.88 5.75 10.07
C ASP A 362 3.89 6.98 9.13
N GLY A 363 3.44 6.84 7.89
CA GLY A 363 3.43 7.91 6.90
C GLY A 363 4.79 8.17 6.23
N GLN A 364 5.78 7.32 6.48
CA GLN A 364 7.12 7.45 5.92
C GLN A 364 7.26 6.70 4.60
N ASP A 365 7.78 7.38 3.56
CA ASP A 365 8.05 6.74 2.27
C ASP A 365 9.16 5.69 2.41
N VAL A 366 8.99 4.56 1.73
CA VAL A 366 9.95 3.44 1.73
C VAL A 366 10.54 3.26 0.34
N LEU A 367 11.86 3.17 0.27
CA LEU A 367 12.62 2.73 -0.90
C LEU A 367 13.12 1.30 -0.68
N LEU A 368 12.56 0.36 -1.43
CA LEU A 368 13.07 -1.01 -1.54
C LEU A 368 14.04 -1.11 -2.73
N MET A 369 15.25 -1.60 -2.48
CA MET A 369 16.24 -1.85 -3.52
C MET A 369 17.00 -3.16 -3.32
N THR A 370 17.68 -3.66 -4.35
CA THR A 370 18.58 -4.83 -4.25
C THR A 370 20.05 -4.42 -4.06
N SER A 371 20.86 -5.28 -3.44
CA SER A 371 22.30 -5.04 -3.25
C SER A 371 23.05 -4.91 -4.58
N ARG A 372 24.06 -4.03 -4.61
CA ARG A 372 24.82 -3.64 -5.82
C ARG A 372 25.99 -4.55 -6.20
N GLN A 373 26.29 -5.61 -5.42
CA GLN A 373 27.37 -6.53 -5.77
C GLN A 373 26.98 -7.31 -7.03
N LEU A 374 27.68 -7.03 -8.12
CA LEU A 374 27.54 -7.79 -9.36
C LEU A 374 28.10 -9.18 -9.08
N VAL A 375 27.22 -10.17 -8.95
CA VAL A 375 27.67 -11.56 -8.92
C VAL A 375 28.02 -11.93 -10.36
N SER A 376 29.24 -11.61 -10.78
CA SER A 376 29.78 -12.02 -12.07
C SER A 376 30.07 -13.52 -12.04
N SER A 377 29.07 -14.36 -12.33
CA SER A 377 29.32 -15.73 -12.77
C SER A 377 29.58 -15.73 -14.28
N ARG A 378 30.59 -16.48 -14.72
CA ARG A 378 30.99 -16.55 -16.14
C ARG A 378 29.85 -17.16 -16.98
N GLY A 379 29.07 -16.33 -17.68
CA GLY A 379 28.12 -16.74 -18.73
C GLY A 379 26.78 -15.98 -18.73
N GLU A 380 26.28 -15.60 -19.91
CA GLU A 380 25.03 -14.84 -20.13
C GLU A 380 23.78 -15.52 -19.53
N LEU A 381 23.73 -16.85 -19.57
CA LEU A 381 22.66 -17.67 -18.98
C LEU A 381 22.54 -17.47 -17.45
N SER A 382 23.65 -17.18 -16.75
CA SER A 382 23.63 -17.01 -15.29
C SER A 382 23.12 -15.63 -14.85
N ASN A 383 23.33 -14.59 -15.67
CA ASN A 383 22.85 -13.23 -15.38
C ASN A 383 21.32 -13.10 -15.55
N LEU A 384 20.75 -13.79 -16.55
CA LEU A 384 19.30 -13.87 -16.75
C LEU A 384 18.61 -14.58 -15.57
N GLN A 385 19.21 -15.66 -15.06
CA GLN A 385 18.69 -16.39 -13.89
C GLN A 385 18.67 -15.52 -12.62
N ILE A 386 19.74 -14.74 -12.36
CA ILE A 386 19.76 -13.80 -11.22
C ILE A 386 18.69 -12.73 -11.38
N GLY A 387 18.51 -12.19 -12.60
CA GLY A 387 17.45 -11.23 -12.89
C GLY A 387 16.05 -11.75 -12.56
N SER A 388 15.76 -13.00 -12.95
CA SER A 388 14.49 -13.68 -12.66
C SER A 388 14.26 -13.90 -11.15
N ILE A 389 15.31 -14.29 -10.41
CA ILE A 389 15.26 -14.45 -8.94
C ILE A 389 14.94 -13.11 -8.27
N VAL A 390 15.63 -12.04 -8.65
CA VAL A 390 15.40 -10.69 -8.10
C VAL A 390 13.98 -10.23 -8.37
N SER A 391 13.51 -10.38 -9.61
CA SER A 391 12.16 -9.95 -9.98
C SER A 391 11.08 -10.73 -9.22
N SER A 392 11.26 -12.04 -9.07
CA SER A 392 10.37 -12.90 -8.28
C SER A 392 10.34 -12.50 -6.81
N ALA A 393 11.49 -12.14 -6.23
CA ALA A 393 11.59 -11.65 -4.85
C ALA A 393 10.89 -10.30 -4.65
N LEU A 394 11.04 -9.35 -5.59
CA LEU A 394 10.36 -8.05 -5.54
C LEU A 394 8.83 -8.19 -5.71
N ALA A 395 8.38 -9.09 -6.58
CA ALA A 395 6.95 -9.42 -6.71
C ALA A 395 6.41 -10.08 -5.43
N LEU A 396 7.18 -11.01 -4.83
CA LEU A 396 6.81 -11.65 -3.57
C LEU A 396 6.74 -10.64 -2.43
N PHE A 397 7.70 -9.70 -2.34
CA PHE A 397 7.68 -8.61 -1.35
C PHE A 397 6.35 -7.89 -1.39
N LEU A 398 5.91 -7.48 -2.58
CA LEU A 398 4.67 -6.71 -2.73
C LEU A 398 3.42 -7.53 -2.38
N ARG A 399 3.45 -8.84 -2.67
CA ARG A 399 2.37 -9.76 -2.26
C ARG A 399 2.29 -9.89 -0.73
N LEU A 400 3.44 -9.93 -0.06
CA LEU A 400 3.56 -10.05 1.40
C LEU A 400 3.32 -8.72 2.12
N LEU A 401 3.54 -7.58 1.47
CA LEU A 401 3.25 -6.27 2.04
C LEU A 401 1.76 -6.17 2.41
N ILE A 402 1.50 -5.93 3.69
CA ILE A 402 0.14 -5.86 4.24
C ILE A 402 -0.46 -4.46 4.09
N PRO A 403 0.16 -3.38 4.60
CA PRO A 403 -0.44 -2.06 4.51
C PRO A 403 -0.42 -1.57 3.07
N ARG A 404 -1.50 -0.88 2.70
CA ARG A 404 -1.63 -0.24 1.39
C ARG A 404 -0.75 1.02 1.38
N PRO A 405 0.30 1.09 0.53
CA PRO A 405 1.03 2.33 0.35
C PRO A 405 0.15 3.35 -0.38
N ARG A 406 0.54 4.62 -0.29
CA ARG A 406 -0.21 5.71 -0.91
C ARG A 406 -0.06 5.76 -2.43
N TYR A 407 1.14 5.44 -2.91
CA TYR A 407 1.46 5.25 -4.32
C TYR A 407 2.56 4.19 -4.43
N ILE A 408 2.74 3.63 -5.63
CA ILE A 408 3.86 2.74 -5.93
C ILE A 408 4.62 3.31 -7.13
N ILE A 409 5.95 3.40 -7.03
CA ILE A 409 6.84 3.75 -8.15
C ILE A 409 7.70 2.52 -8.47
N GLY A 410 7.63 2.03 -9.70
CA GLY A 410 8.42 0.89 -10.19
C GLY A 410 9.29 1.26 -11.40
N GLY A 411 10.54 0.79 -11.43
CA GLY A 411 11.50 1.01 -12.54
C GLY A 411 11.32 0.04 -13.73
N ILE A 412 12.44 -0.42 -14.33
CA ILE A 412 12.45 -1.44 -15.40
C ILE A 412 11.84 -2.79 -14.94
N THR A 413 11.86 -3.09 -13.64
CA THR A 413 11.17 -4.25 -13.03
C THR A 413 9.65 -4.05 -12.91
N SER A 414 9.10 -2.97 -13.47
CA SER A 414 7.68 -2.61 -13.37
C SER A 414 6.73 -3.64 -13.98
N SER A 415 7.19 -4.44 -14.95
CA SER A 415 6.37 -5.50 -15.54
C SER A 415 5.99 -6.54 -14.49
N ASP A 416 6.97 -7.17 -13.84
CA ASP A 416 6.71 -8.23 -12.86
C ASP A 416 6.05 -7.68 -11.59
N ILE A 417 6.34 -6.41 -11.25
CA ILE A 417 5.63 -5.69 -10.19
C ILE A 417 4.15 -5.53 -10.55
N ALA A 418 3.80 -5.10 -11.77
CA ALA A 418 2.42 -4.92 -12.21
C ALA A 418 1.67 -6.26 -12.37
N THR A 419 2.29 -7.23 -13.03
CA THR A 419 1.66 -8.51 -13.41
C THR A 419 1.62 -9.51 -12.25
N THR A 420 2.73 -9.68 -11.53
CA THR A 420 2.88 -10.77 -10.54
C THR A 420 2.77 -10.27 -9.11
N GLY A 421 3.35 -9.10 -8.82
CA GLY A 421 3.27 -8.45 -7.52
C GLY A 421 1.87 -7.89 -7.25
N MET A 422 1.42 -7.01 -8.14
CA MET A 422 0.15 -6.29 -8.08
C MET A 422 -1.00 -7.08 -8.67
N ARG A 423 -0.74 -8.07 -9.53
CA ARG A 423 -1.79 -8.90 -10.17
C ARG A 423 -2.80 -8.09 -10.99
N MET A 424 -2.36 -6.96 -11.56
CA MET A 424 -3.17 -6.23 -12.52
C MET A 424 -3.37 -7.13 -13.74
N ARG A 425 -4.61 -7.30 -14.19
CA ARG A 425 -4.93 -7.96 -15.48
C ARG A 425 -5.19 -6.92 -16.57
N ARG A 426 -5.91 -5.86 -16.19
CA ARG A 426 -6.19 -4.67 -16.99
C ARG A 426 -5.93 -3.43 -16.13
N ALA A 427 -5.15 -2.49 -16.62
CA ALA A 427 -4.92 -1.19 -15.98
C ALA A 427 -5.16 -0.08 -16.99
N GLN A 428 -5.70 1.07 -16.57
CA GLN A 428 -5.83 2.25 -17.41
C GLN A 428 -4.61 3.15 -17.23
N ILE A 429 -4.10 3.72 -18.33
CA ILE A 429 -3.10 4.79 -18.27
C ILE A 429 -3.86 6.08 -18.00
N ILE A 430 -3.68 6.67 -16.82
CA ILE A 430 -4.45 7.85 -16.40
C ILE A 430 -3.76 9.17 -16.75
N GLY A 431 -2.47 9.12 -17.11
CA GLY A 431 -1.67 10.30 -17.44
C GLY A 431 -0.18 10.07 -17.13
N GLN A 432 0.54 11.16 -16.88
CA GLN A 432 1.98 11.14 -16.59
C GLN A 432 2.29 11.73 -15.21
N ALA A 433 3.27 11.17 -14.49
CA ALA A 433 3.79 11.72 -13.23
C ALA A 433 4.85 12.80 -13.46
N SER A 434 5.56 12.69 -14.58
CA SER A 434 6.44 13.70 -15.17
C SER A 434 6.52 13.41 -16.67
N ALA A 435 7.03 14.34 -17.48
CA ALA A 435 7.19 14.11 -18.92
C ALA A 435 7.91 12.78 -19.19
N GLY A 436 7.26 11.88 -19.92
CA GLY A 436 7.77 10.57 -20.29
C GLY A 436 7.64 9.48 -19.21
N VAL A 437 6.99 9.76 -18.08
CA VAL A 437 6.81 8.83 -16.95
C VAL A 437 5.31 8.55 -16.74
N PRO A 438 4.77 7.44 -17.26
CA PRO A 438 3.34 7.16 -17.21
C PRO A 438 2.84 6.69 -15.83
N ILE A 439 1.55 6.91 -15.58
CA ILE A 439 0.83 6.46 -14.39
C ILE A 439 -0.27 5.50 -14.82
N TRP A 440 -0.29 4.32 -14.21
CA TRP A 440 -1.35 3.33 -14.38
C TRP A 440 -2.23 3.28 -13.14
N ARG A 441 -3.49 2.90 -13.35
CA ARG A 441 -4.46 2.61 -12.30
C ARG A 441 -5.25 1.36 -12.66
N CYS A 442 -5.34 0.42 -11.73
CA CYS A 442 -6.12 -0.80 -11.89
C CYS A 442 -7.15 -0.86 -10.76
N ASP A 443 -8.43 -0.71 -11.07
CA ASP A 443 -9.52 -0.77 -10.08
C ASP A 443 -10.10 -2.19 -9.93
N GLU A 444 -9.59 -3.19 -10.68
CA GLU A 444 -10.10 -4.55 -10.60
C GLU A 444 -9.81 -5.20 -9.23
N PRO A 445 -10.76 -5.98 -8.66
CA PRO A 445 -10.56 -6.70 -7.40
C PRO A 445 -9.44 -7.74 -7.41
N SER A 446 -9.02 -8.16 -8.61
CA SER A 446 -7.88 -9.06 -8.84
C SER A 446 -6.55 -8.42 -8.40
N SER A 447 -6.47 -7.08 -8.44
CA SER A 447 -5.29 -6.32 -8.07
C SER A 447 -5.07 -6.31 -6.56
N LYS A 448 -3.81 -6.38 -6.13
CA LYS A 448 -3.40 -6.34 -4.72
C LYS A 448 -3.83 -5.05 -4.02
N PHE A 449 -3.72 -3.90 -4.68
CA PHE A 449 -4.18 -2.62 -4.17
C PHE A 449 -5.03 -1.90 -5.23
N PRO A 450 -6.32 -2.22 -5.37
CA PRO A 450 -7.18 -1.64 -6.40
C PRO A 450 -7.25 -0.11 -6.29
N GLY A 451 -7.15 0.58 -7.42
CA GLY A 451 -7.20 2.05 -7.51
C GLY A 451 -5.93 2.77 -7.03
N ILE A 452 -4.83 2.06 -6.75
CA ILE A 452 -3.57 2.72 -6.36
C ILE A 452 -2.91 3.38 -7.58
N PRO A 453 -2.38 4.61 -7.47
CA PRO A 453 -1.52 5.18 -8.49
C PRO A 453 -0.22 4.39 -8.61
N TYR A 454 0.01 3.79 -9.77
CA TYR A 454 1.21 3.04 -10.08
C TYR A 454 2.03 3.76 -11.14
N VAL A 455 3.16 4.34 -10.72
CA VAL A 455 4.06 5.05 -11.61
C VAL A 455 5.05 4.07 -12.22
N VAL A 456 5.08 4.00 -13.55
CA VAL A 456 6.08 3.23 -14.29
C VAL A 456 7.22 4.18 -14.68
N PHE A 457 8.32 4.14 -13.94
CA PHE A 457 9.44 5.06 -14.07
C PHE A 457 10.52 4.50 -15.01
N PRO A 458 10.69 5.03 -16.23
CA PRO A 458 11.70 4.54 -17.16
C PRO A 458 13.11 4.90 -16.70
N GLY A 459 14.03 3.92 -16.70
CA GLY A 459 15.38 4.12 -16.18
C GLY A 459 16.29 5.06 -17.00
N ASN A 460 15.86 5.46 -18.20
CA ASN A 460 16.62 6.27 -19.16
C ASN A 460 15.93 7.61 -19.51
N VAL A 461 14.95 8.05 -18.71
CA VAL A 461 14.17 9.30 -18.90
C VAL A 461 14.30 10.20 -17.66
N GLY A 462 14.14 11.51 -17.86
CA GLY A 462 14.21 12.54 -16.80
C GLY A 462 15.63 13.02 -16.49
N HIS A 463 15.76 14.03 -15.65
CA HIS A 463 17.03 14.47 -15.06
C HIS A 463 17.39 13.61 -13.83
N GLU A 464 18.57 13.84 -13.26
CA GLU A 464 19.06 13.13 -12.06
C GLU A 464 18.16 13.36 -10.84
N ASP A 465 17.49 14.50 -10.74
CA ASP A 465 16.58 14.86 -9.65
C ASP A 465 15.12 14.47 -9.90
N ALA A 466 14.76 13.92 -11.07
CA ALA A 466 13.37 13.69 -11.46
C ALA A 466 12.60 12.79 -10.46
N LEU A 467 13.24 11.72 -9.99
CA LEU A 467 12.64 10.82 -9.00
C LEU A 467 12.47 11.50 -7.64
N LEU A 468 13.47 12.28 -7.21
CA LEU A 468 13.40 13.07 -5.97
C LEU A 468 12.26 14.11 -6.05
N GLY A 469 12.17 14.84 -7.16
CA GLY A 469 11.12 15.82 -7.40
C GLY A 469 9.73 15.20 -7.35
N LEU A 470 9.52 14.07 -8.03
CA LEU A 470 8.25 13.34 -7.99
C LEU A 470 7.88 12.91 -6.55
N VAL A 471 8.79 12.23 -5.85
CA VAL A 471 8.56 11.71 -4.50
C VAL A 471 8.35 12.85 -3.50
N THR A 472 8.98 14.00 -3.69
CA THR A 472 8.79 15.20 -2.86
C THR A 472 7.44 15.87 -3.13
N ASN A 473 7.07 16.02 -4.40
CA ASN A 473 5.79 16.63 -4.79
C ASN A 473 4.58 15.78 -4.41
N TRP A 474 4.76 14.46 -4.36
CA TRP A 474 3.72 13.51 -3.95
C TRP A 474 3.77 13.19 -2.46
N LYS A 475 4.61 13.86 -1.66
CA LYS A 475 4.65 13.70 -0.20
C LYS A 475 3.34 14.14 0.44
N SER A 476 2.90 13.46 1.49
CA SER A 476 1.85 13.96 2.37
C SER A 476 2.42 15.13 3.18
N GLY A 477 1.57 16.06 3.64
CA GLY A 477 2.01 17.10 4.56
C GLY A 477 2.82 16.48 5.72
N SER A 478 3.92 17.14 6.09
CA SER A 478 4.97 16.72 7.04
C SER A 478 4.54 15.74 8.18
N PRO A 479 5.43 14.84 8.67
CA PRO A 479 5.13 13.78 9.65
C PRO A 479 4.76 14.25 11.08
N GLU A 480 4.26 15.46 11.27
CA GLU A 480 4.08 16.06 12.60
C GLU A 480 2.73 15.79 13.26
N LYS A 481 1.82 15.01 12.67
CA LYS A 481 0.60 14.61 13.38
C LYS A 481 0.43 13.10 13.37
N ARG A 482 1.13 12.44 14.31
CA ARG A 482 0.57 11.26 15.00
C ARG A 482 -0.92 11.52 15.23
N LEU A 483 -1.79 10.57 14.88
CA LEU A 483 -3.20 10.61 15.22
C LEU A 483 -3.31 10.91 16.71
N LYS A 484 -3.72 12.14 17.05
CA LYS A 484 -3.77 12.57 18.45
C LYS A 484 -4.82 11.73 19.15
N MET A 485 -4.47 11.19 20.32
CA MET A 485 -5.43 10.50 21.18
C MET A 485 -6.67 11.38 21.36
N GLN A 486 -7.83 10.76 21.22
CA GLN A 486 -9.12 11.40 21.43
C GLN A 486 -9.61 11.10 22.84
N TYR A 487 -10.40 12.02 23.39
CA TYR A 487 -10.94 11.92 24.73
C TYR A 487 -12.46 12.05 24.70
N GLN A 488 -13.15 11.34 25.57
CA GLN A 488 -14.60 11.47 25.75
C GLN A 488 -14.97 11.50 27.22
N ARG A 489 -16.16 12.01 27.53
CA ARG A 489 -16.70 11.95 28.89
C ARG A 489 -16.95 10.49 29.30
N LEU A 490 -16.70 10.18 30.56
CA LEU A 490 -17.06 8.89 31.14
C LEU A 490 -18.51 8.97 31.62
N GLY A 491 -19.43 8.47 30.80
CA GLY A 491 -20.87 8.63 31.03
C GLY A 491 -21.27 10.11 31.04
N ASN A 492 -22.18 10.48 31.95
CA ASN A 492 -22.63 11.86 32.16
C ASN A 492 -21.73 12.67 33.10
N SER A 493 -20.62 12.09 33.58
CA SER A 493 -19.70 12.79 34.48
C SER A 493 -18.88 13.89 33.77
N GLY A 494 -18.28 14.77 34.57
CA GLY A 494 -17.30 15.76 34.08
C GLY A 494 -15.94 15.15 33.73
N LEU A 495 -15.65 13.91 34.14
CA LEU A 495 -14.38 13.25 33.89
C LEU A 495 -14.25 12.88 32.41
N LYS A 496 -13.12 13.26 31.80
CA LYS A 496 -12.76 12.80 30.45
C LYS A 496 -11.70 11.71 30.55
N VAL A 497 -11.88 10.66 29.76
CA VAL A 497 -10.95 9.53 29.62
C VAL A 497 -10.45 9.44 28.19
N SER A 498 -9.26 8.87 28.00
CA SER A 498 -8.78 8.52 26.67
C SER A 498 -9.71 7.47 26.05
N LYS A 499 -10.06 7.62 24.77
CA LYS A 499 -10.97 6.68 24.08
C LYS A 499 -10.46 5.24 24.09
N ILE A 500 -9.16 5.05 24.23
CA ILE A 500 -8.53 3.77 24.50
C ILE A 500 -7.95 3.85 25.91
N ILE A 501 -8.27 2.88 26.77
CA ILE A 501 -7.77 2.80 28.15
C ILE A 501 -6.67 1.75 28.20
N LEU A 502 -5.57 2.07 28.90
CA LEU A 502 -4.48 1.11 29.10
C LEU A 502 -4.86 0.10 30.19
N GLY A 503 -4.90 -1.18 29.84
CA GLY A 503 -5.07 -2.27 30.81
C GLY A 503 -3.75 -2.69 31.43
N CYS A 504 -3.58 -2.43 32.73
CA CYS A 504 -2.33 -2.65 33.47
C CYS A 504 -2.21 -4.04 34.11
N MET A 505 -3.16 -4.95 33.90
CA MET A 505 -3.04 -6.37 34.31
C MET A 505 -1.79 -7.03 33.71
N THR A 506 -1.28 -6.49 32.60
CA THR A 506 -0.05 -6.95 31.93
C THR A 506 1.23 -6.60 32.71
N PHE A 507 1.19 -5.73 33.72
CA PHE A 507 2.39 -5.24 34.41
C PHE A 507 2.48 -5.77 35.84
N GLY A 508 3.59 -6.43 36.19
CA GLY A 508 3.78 -7.01 37.53
C GLY A 508 4.75 -8.19 37.53
N ASN A 509 4.44 -9.21 38.32
CA ASN A 509 5.29 -10.39 38.48
C ASN A 509 4.93 -11.50 37.46
N PRO A 510 5.86 -11.92 36.57
CA PRO A 510 5.62 -13.01 35.61
C PRO A 510 5.34 -14.38 36.23
N SER A 511 5.73 -14.58 37.50
CA SER A 511 5.46 -15.80 38.27
C SER A 511 4.05 -15.84 38.87
N TRP A 512 3.25 -14.78 38.70
CA TRP A 512 1.90 -14.72 39.25
C TRP A 512 0.99 -15.79 38.62
N GLU A 513 0.35 -16.58 39.47
CA GLU A 513 -0.34 -17.81 39.11
C GLU A 513 -1.36 -17.62 37.97
N GLY A 514 -1.23 -18.48 36.96
CA GLY A 514 -2.11 -18.49 35.79
C GLY A 514 -1.97 -17.26 34.89
N SER A 515 -0.92 -16.44 35.05
CA SER A 515 -0.69 -15.22 34.25
C SER A 515 0.77 -15.07 33.76
N PRO A 516 1.38 -16.08 33.10
CA PRO A 516 2.79 -16.05 32.66
C PRO A 516 3.13 -15.01 31.59
N TRP A 517 2.14 -14.23 31.12
CA TRP A 517 2.30 -13.17 30.11
C TRP A 517 2.45 -11.77 30.73
N VAL A 518 2.52 -11.69 32.06
CA VAL A 518 2.79 -10.45 32.78
C VAL A 518 4.26 -10.05 32.57
N LEU A 519 4.50 -8.76 32.42
CA LEU A 519 5.81 -8.16 32.18
C LEU A 519 6.41 -7.62 33.48
N PRO A 520 7.69 -7.90 33.75
CA PRO A 520 8.40 -7.39 34.92
C PRO A 520 8.61 -5.87 34.83
N GLU A 521 9.03 -5.27 35.95
CA GLU A 521 9.26 -3.82 36.08
C GLU A 521 10.07 -3.21 34.93
N SER A 522 11.20 -3.83 34.56
CA SER A 522 12.12 -3.33 33.54
C SER A 522 11.47 -3.16 32.17
N GLU A 523 10.43 -3.95 31.87
CA GLU A 523 9.68 -3.89 30.62
C GLU A 523 8.40 -3.06 30.77
N ALA A 524 7.76 -3.08 31.95
CA ALA A 524 6.52 -2.36 32.21
C ALA A 524 6.70 -0.83 32.26
N LEU A 525 7.77 -0.33 32.90
CA LEU A 525 7.98 1.11 33.09
C LEU A 525 8.11 1.88 31.76
N PRO A 526 8.92 1.44 30.77
CA PRO A 526 8.96 2.09 29.46
C PRO A 526 7.60 2.10 28.74
N LEU A 527 6.78 1.07 28.91
CA LEU A 527 5.44 1.00 28.30
C LEU A 527 4.46 1.98 28.93
N LEU A 528 4.46 2.14 30.25
CA LEU A 528 3.65 3.15 30.94
C LEU A 528 4.02 4.57 30.48
N LYS A 529 5.31 4.85 30.38
CA LYS A 529 5.82 6.13 29.84
C LYS A 529 5.36 6.34 28.41
N LYS A 530 5.50 5.33 27.55
CA LYS A 530 5.09 5.43 26.16
C LYS A 530 3.60 5.66 25.99
N ALA A 531 2.77 4.97 26.77
CA ALA A 531 1.32 5.17 26.76
C ALA A 531 0.97 6.63 27.08
N TYR A 532 1.58 7.20 28.12
CA TYR A 532 1.43 8.62 28.46
C TYR A 532 1.88 9.54 27.32
N ASP A 533 3.05 9.29 26.73
CA ASP A 533 3.59 10.11 25.62
C ASP A 533 2.68 10.09 24.38
N CYS A 534 1.98 8.97 24.14
CA CYS A 534 0.98 8.82 23.09
C CYS A 534 -0.40 9.42 23.44
N GLY A 535 -0.57 9.98 24.65
CA GLY A 535 -1.82 10.54 25.15
C GLY A 535 -2.79 9.52 25.73
N ILE A 536 -2.41 8.24 25.86
CA ILE A 536 -3.18 7.23 26.60
C ILE A 536 -2.95 7.45 28.09
N ASN A 537 -3.72 8.39 28.64
CA ASN A 537 -3.57 8.84 30.02
C ASN A 537 -4.61 8.25 30.98
N THR A 538 -5.44 7.30 30.55
CA THR A 538 -6.36 6.57 31.41
C THR A 538 -5.85 5.14 31.61
N TRP A 539 -5.56 4.77 32.85
CA TRP A 539 -4.90 3.50 33.21
C TRP A 539 -5.77 2.69 34.16
N ASP A 540 -6.12 1.47 33.77
CA ASP A 540 -6.96 0.54 34.52
C ASP A 540 -6.13 -0.59 35.15
N THR A 541 -6.19 -0.73 36.46
CA THR A 541 -5.56 -1.79 37.24
C THR A 541 -6.51 -2.37 38.28
N ALA A 542 -6.05 -3.21 39.19
CA ALA A 542 -6.80 -3.69 40.35
C ALA A 542 -5.85 -3.93 41.52
N ASN A 543 -6.35 -3.82 42.76
CA ASN A 543 -5.56 -4.09 43.96
C ASN A 543 -4.87 -5.46 43.93
N THR A 544 -5.52 -6.49 43.40
CA THR A 544 -5.02 -7.87 43.38
C THR A 544 -4.12 -8.19 42.18
N TYR A 545 -4.02 -7.31 41.16
CA TYR A 545 -3.23 -7.61 39.95
C TYR A 545 -1.75 -7.75 40.28
N SER A 546 -1.22 -8.95 39.97
CA SER A 546 0.13 -9.37 40.40
C SER A 546 0.37 -9.12 41.89
N ASN A 547 -0.60 -9.49 42.72
CA ASN A 547 -0.56 -9.33 44.17
C ASN A 547 -0.22 -7.89 44.62
N GLY A 548 -0.85 -6.89 43.98
CA GLY A 548 -0.62 -5.46 44.27
C GLY A 548 0.54 -4.82 43.51
N MET A 549 1.39 -5.61 42.85
CA MET A 549 2.56 -5.08 42.13
C MET A 549 2.18 -4.14 40.98
N SER A 550 1.04 -4.36 40.32
CA SER A 550 0.61 -3.48 39.22
C SER A 550 0.38 -2.03 39.68
N GLU A 551 -0.23 -1.82 40.85
CA GLU A 551 -0.41 -0.48 41.45
C GLU A 551 0.93 0.15 41.84
N ILE A 552 1.86 -0.65 42.39
CA ILE A 552 3.21 -0.21 42.74
C ILE A 552 3.97 0.28 41.51
N LEU A 553 3.89 -0.45 40.39
CA LEU A 553 4.55 -0.09 39.14
C LEU A 553 3.98 1.20 38.54
N ILE A 554 2.66 1.41 38.63
CA ILE A 554 2.03 2.67 38.21
C ILE A 554 2.55 3.83 39.06
N GLY A 555 2.52 3.71 40.39
CA GLY A 555 3.03 4.75 41.29
C GLY A 555 4.51 5.06 41.02
N LYS A 556 5.32 4.04 40.80
CA LYS A 556 6.74 4.17 40.44
C LYS A 556 6.95 4.84 39.09
N ALA A 557 6.13 4.53 38.07
CA ALA A 557 6.22 5.17 36.76
C ALA A 557 5.90 6.68 36.84
N LEU A 558 4.91 7.08 37.65
CA LEU A 558 4.60 8.50 37.86
C LEU A 558 5.79 9.26 38.46
N GLU A 559 6.41 8.69 39.50
CA GLU A 559 7.57 9.28 40.18
C GLU A 559 8.82 9.28 39.28
N GLN A 560 9.15 8.15 38.66
CA GLN A 560 10.38 7.97 37.88
C GLN A 560 10.42 8.84 36.61
N TYR A 561 9.26 9.06 35.97
CA TYR A 561 9.18 9.83 34.73
C TYR A 561 8.63 11.24 34.92
N ASP A 562 8.50 11.70 36.18
CA ASP A 562 7.95 13.01 36.54
C ASP A 562 6.61 13.30 35.84
N ILE A 563 5.73 12.29 35.81
CA ILE A 563 4.40 12.42 35.21
C ILE A 563 3.48 13.04 36.28
N PRO A 564 2.93 14.24 36.05
CA PRO A 564 2.05 14.87 37.02
C PRO A 564 0.82 13.99 37.26
N ARG A 565 0.58 13.62 38.53
CA ARG A 565 -0.56 12.78 38.93
C ARG A 565 -1.91 13.31 38.41
N SER A 566 -2.06 14.63 38.28
CA SER A 566 -3.25 15.31 37.75
C SER A 566 -3.48 15.14 36.24
N LYS A 567 -2.48 14.69 35.48
CA LYS A 567 -2.59 14.46 34.02
C LYS A 567 -3.02 13.04 33.66
N VAL A 568 -3.09 12.14 34.63
CA VAL A 568 -3.43 10.72 34.45
C VAL A 568 -4.70 10.39 35.23
N VAL A 569 -5.59 9.64 34.60
CA VAL A 569 -6.78 9.06 35.25
C VAL A 569 -6.46 7.62 35.63
N ILE A 570 -6.43 7.33 36.93
CA ILE A 570 -6.15 5.98 37.44
C ILE A 570 -7.45 5.34 37.92
N MET A 571 -7.76 4.18 37.35
CA MET A 571 -8.87 3.34 37.75
C MET A 571 -8.31 2.11 38.44
N THR A 572 -8.69 1.87 39.70
CA THR A 572 -8.37 0.62 40.41
C THR A 572 -9.62 -0.05 40.92
N LYS A 573 -9.49 -1.24 41.48
CA LYS A 573 -10.60 -2.08 41.92
C LYS A 573 -10.34 -2.65 43.29
N LEU A 574 -11.43 -2.89 44.02
CA LEU A 574 -11.43 -3.67 45.26
C LEU A 574 -12.39 -4.84 45.15
N TYR A 575 -12.09 -5.92 45.87
CA TYR A 575 -12.95 -7.06 46.23
C TYR A 575 -12.06 -8.23 46.65
N TYR A 576 -11.09 -8.58 45.80
CA TYR A 576 -10.16 -9.69 46.07
C TYR A 576 -9.08 -9.25 47.05
N PRO A 577 -8.54 -10.17 47.87
CA PRO A 577 -7.45 -9.83 48.77
C PRO A 577 -6.14 -9.60 47.99
N VAL A 578 -5.23 -8.89 48.65
CA VAL A 578 -3.79 -8.92 48.36
C VAL A 578 -3.19 -9.86 49.41
N LEU A 579 -2.58 -10.95 48.96
CA LEU A 579 -1.98 -11.99 49.79
C LEU A 579 -0.60 -11.55 50.29
N ASP A 580 0.06 -12.40 51.07
CA ASP A 580 1.42 -12.15 51.55
C ASP A 580 2.38 -11.74 50.41
N PRO A 581 3.32 -10.80 50.63
CA PRO A 581 4.17 -10.25 49.58
C PRO A 581 4.95 -11.30 48.76
N ASP A 582 5.35 -12.41 49.39
CA ASP A 582 6.10 -13.50 48.75
C ASP A 582 5.20 -14.50 48.01
N SER A 583 3.87 -14.36 48.11
CA SER A 583 2.92 -15.23 47.44
C SER A 583 2.81 -14.90 45.95
N ASN A 584 3.06 -15.92 45.14
CA ASN A 584 2.75 -15.89 43.70
C ASN A 584 1.34 -16.41 43.40
N ALA A 585 0.61 -16.88 44.42
CA ALA A 585 -0.70 -17.46 44.23
C ALA A 585 -1.70 -16.40 43.77
N ARG A 586 -2.69 -16.84 42.99
CA ARG A 586 -3.86 -16.03 42.71
C ARG A 586 -4.91 -16.38 43.75
N PRO A 587 -5.57 -15.39 44.39
CA PRO A 587 -6.71 -15.73 45.24
C PRO A 587 -7.73 -16.50 44.40
N ASN A 588 -8.17 -17.65 44.90
CA ASN A 588 -9.27 -18.45 44.33
C ASN A 588 -10.55 -17.57 44.25
N PRO A 589 -11.74 -18.00 43.76
CA PRO A 589 -12.97 -17.30 44.12
C PRO A 589 -13.05 -17.33 45.65
N ALA A 590 -12.55 -16.27 46.25
CA ALA A 590 -12.19 -16.27 47.64
C ALA A 590 -13.51 -16.20 48.40
N VAL A 591 -13.66 -17.10 49.35
CA VAL A 591 -14.76 -17.03 50.30
C VAL A 591 -14.26 -16.12 51.40
N ASN A 592 -15.12 -15.20 51.86
CA ASN A 592 -14.79 -14.31 52.97
C ASN A 592 -14.88 -15.08 54.30
N ASP A 593 -14.07 -16.13 54.43
CA ASP A 593 -13.99 -17.04 55.56
C ASP A 593 -12.54 -17.47 55.82
N GLY A 594 -12.34 -18.28 56.86
CA GLY A 594 -11.03 -18.86 57.19
C GLY A 594 -9.92 -17.79 57.36
N ASP A 595 -8.78 -18.03 56.73
CA ASP A 595 -7.57 -17.19 56.83
C ASP A 595 -7.73 -15.82 56.14
N LEU A 596 -8.70 -15.67 55.24
CA LEU A 596 -8.95 -14.44 54.48
C LEU A 596 -10.15 -13.64 55.01
N VAL A 597 -10.69 -14.01 56.18
CA VAL A 597 -11.85 -13.36 56.79
C VAL A 597 -11.62 -11.85 56.95
N ASN A 598 -12.58 -11.05 56.47
CA ASN A 598 -12.54 -9.59 56.38
C ASN A 598 -11.45 -8.98 55.50
N GLN A 599 -10.65 -9.78 54.79
CA GLN A 599 -9.59 -9.30 53.89
C GLN A 599 -10.07 -9.18 52.43
N MET A 600 -11.36 -9.38 52.19
CA MET A 600 -11.98 -9.35 50.87
C MET A 600 -13.47 -8.98 50.96
N GLY A 601 -14.14 -8.92 49.80
CA GLY A 601 -15.58 -8.63 49.70
C GLY A 601 -15.91 -7.15 49.77
N LEU A 602 -17.14 -6.81 50.09
CA LEU A 602 -17.66 -5.44 50.09
C LEU A 602 -18.12 -4.93 51.46
N SER A 603 -17.70 -5.58 52.54
CA SER A 603 -17.91 -5.06 53.90
C SER A 603 -17.29 -3.66 54.04
N ARG A 604 -17.90 -2.79 54.85
CA ARG A 604 -17.37 -1.44 55.09
C ARG A 604 -15.91 -1.47 55.56
N LYS A 605 -15.57 -2.41 56.46
CA LYS A 605 -14.19 -2.58 56.97
C LYS A 605 -13.21 -2.81 55.83
N HIS A 606 -13.48 -3.81 54.99
CA HIS A 606 -12.58 -4.15 53.89
C HIS A 606 -12.49 -3.03 52.86
N ILE A 607 -13.61 -2.39 52.51
CA ILE A 607 -13.64 -1.27 51.55
C ILE A 607 -12.66 -0.17 51.97
N PHE A 608 -12.71 0.25 53.23
CA PHE A 608 -11.82 1.29 53.75
C PHE A 608 -10.35 0.83 53.77
N GLU A 609 -10.08 -0.38 54.28
CA GLU A 609 -8.71 -0.92 54.34
C GLU A 609 -8.08 -1.10 52.94
N ALA A 610 -8.85 -1.62 51.98
CA ALA A 610 -8.39 -1.83 50.62
C ALA A 610 -8.08 -0.52 49.91
N VAL A 611 -8.88 0.53 50.13
CA VAL A 611 -8.67 1.85 49.53
C VAL A 611 -7.42 2.51 50.09
N GLU A 612 -7.17 2.47 51.40
CA GLU A 612 -5.91 2.96 51.98
C GLU A 612 -4.70 2.22 51.40
N ALA A 613 -4.81 0.89 51.30
CA ALA A 613 -3.71 0.07 50.79
C ALA A 613 -3.43 0.35 49.31
N SER A 614 -4.46 0.56 48.48
CA SER A 614 -4.29 0.95 47.08
C SER A 614 -3.68 2.34 46.93
N LEU A 615 -4.11 3.33 47.73
CA LEU A 615 -3.51 4.67 47.76
C LEU A 615 -2.02 4.62 48.12
N ALA A 616 -1.65 3.81 49.11
CA ALA A 616 -0.26 3.59 49.50
C ALA A 616 0.58 2.98 48.38
N ARG A 617 0.09 1.92 47.71
CA ARG A 617 0.80 1.28 46.57
C ARG A 617 0.93 2.21 45.37
N LEU A 618 -0.13 2.97 45.05
CA LEU A 618 -0.12 3.98 43.97
C LEU A 618 0.71 5.22 44.32
N LYS A 619 1.13 5.39 45.58
CA LYS A 619 1.75 6.61 46.12
C LYS A 619 0.92 7.86 45.78
N SER A 620 -0.39 7.77 46.00
CA SER A 620 -1.34 8.84 45.66
C SER A 620 -2.27 9.15 46.82
N SER A 621 -2.79 10.38 46.87
CA SER A 621 -3.78 10.80 47.86
C SER A 621 -5.22 10.58 47.41
N TYR A 622 -5.44 10.24 46.13
CA TYR A 622 -6.77 10.00 45.58
C TYR A 622 -6.77 8.96 44.45
N ILE A 623 -7.91 8.27 44.30
CA ILE A 623 -8.25 7.40 43.19
C ILE A 623 -9.26 8.14 42.30
N ASP A 624 -9.03 8.20 40.99
CA ASP A 624 -9.97 8.86 40.07
C ASP A 624 -11.26 8.05 39.98
N VAL A 625 -11.15 6.75 39.67
CA VAL A 625 -12.32 5.84 39.61
C VAL A 625 -12.03 4.58 40.42
N LEU A 626 -12.80 4.35 41.49
CA LEU A 626 -12.78 3.07 42.20
C LEU A 626 -13.87 2.17 41.63
N GLN A 627 -13.49 1.01 41.11
CA GLN A 627 -14.45 0.02 40.63
C GLN A 627 -14.70 -1.10 41.65
N LEU A 628 -15.96 -1.49 41.81
CA LEU A 628 -16.28 -2.76 42.45
C LEU A 628 -15.89 -3.89 41.50
N HIS A 629 -14.88 -4.69 41.87
CA HIS A 629 -14.38 -5.76 41.00
C HIS A 629 -15.41 -6.89 40.88
N ARG A 630 -16.11 -7.21 41.97
CA ARG A 630 -17.19 -8.20 42.07
C ARG A 630 -18.19 -7.76 43.13
N ILE A 631 -19.29 -8.49 43.26
CA ILE A 631 -20.34 -8.27 44.25
C ILE A 631 -20.53 -9.53 45.12
N ASP A 632 -20.85 -9.32 46.39
CA ASP A 632 -21.22 -10.37 47.36
C ASP A 632 -22.61 -10.11 47.95
N ASP A 633 -22.95 -10.76 49.06
CA ASP A 633 -24.24 -10.64 49.74
C ASP A 633 -24.31 -9.48 50.76
N THR A 634 -23.27 -8.64 50.85
CA THR A 634 -23.27 -7.45 51.70
C THR A 634 -24.45 -6.55 51.35
N ASN A 635 -25.09 -5.96 52.36
CA ASN A 635 -26.24 -5.08 52.16
C ASN A 635 -25.86 -3.91 51.23
N PRO A 636 -26.57 -3.70 50.10
CA PRO A 636 -26.30 -2.60 49.17
C PRO A 636 -26.20 -1.22 49.81
N GLU A 637 -26.98 -0.93 50.86
CA GLU A 637 -26.91 0.35 51.56
C GLU A 637 -25.59 0.52 52.32
N GLU A 638 -25.07 -0.55 52.93
CA GLU A 638 -23.75 -0.51 53.59
C GLU A 638 -22.64 -0.26 52.57
N VAL A 639 -22.66 -1.00 51.45
CA VAL A 639 -21.68 -0.86 50.37
C VAL A 639 -21.71 0.58 49.83
N MET A 640 -22.89 1.07 49.43
CA MET A 640 -23.00 2.40 48.84
C MET A 640 -22.69 3.51 49.84
N ARG A 641 -23.03 3.35 51.13
CA ARG A 641 -22.64 4.33 52.15
C ARG A 641 -21.14 4.36 52.36
N ALA A 642 -20.47 3.21 52.42
CA ALA A 642 -19.02 3.13 52.56
C ALA A 642 -18.29 3.81 51.39
N LEU A 643 -18.72 3.54 50.15
CA LEU A 643 -18.18 4.18 48.96
C LEU A 643 -18.41 5.70 48.96
N HIS A 644 -19.62 6.13 49.34
CA HIS A 644 -19.98 7.54 49.40
C HIS A 644 -19.16 8.32 50.45
N ASP A 645 -18.94 7.74 51.63
CA ASP A 645 -18.11 8.35 52.66
C ASP A 645 -16.67 8.55 52.15
N LEU A 646 -16.10 7.58 51.43
CA LEU A 646 -14.76 7.70 50.84
C LEU A 646 -14.68 8.78 49.74
N VAL A 647 -15.77 8.98 48.99
CA VAL A 647 -15.89 10.10 48.05
C VAL A 647 -15.92 11.44 48.79
N HIS A 648 -16.69 11.54 49.88
CA HIS A 648 -16.72 12.74 50.72
C HIS A 648 -15.40 13.04 51.41
N MET A 649 -14.64 12.01 51.75
CA MET A 649 -13.27 12.14 52.28
C MET A 649 -12.26 12.59 51.22
N GLY A 650 -12.65 12.69 49.94
CA GLY A 650 -11.78 13.08 48.83
C GLY A 650 -10.80 11.99 48.38
N LYS A 651 -10.90 10.78 48.96
CA LYS A 651 -10.03 9.64 48.62
C LYS A 651 -10.40 9.02 47.28
N ILE A 652 -11.65 9.19 46.86
CA ILE A 652 -12.20 8.70 45.59
C ILE A 652 -12.94 9.84 44.92
N HIS A 653 -12.80 10.00 43.60
CA HIS A 653 -13.56 11.00 42.84
C HIS A 653 -14.82 10.43 42.21
N TYR A 654 -14.73 9.26 41.59
CA TYR A 654 -15.83 8.61 40.89
C TYR A 654 -15.94 7.12 41.25
N LEU A 655 -17.16 6.58 41.16
CA LEU A 655 -17.44 5.16 41.42
C LEU A 655 -17.66 4.42 40.10
N GLY A 656 -17.17 3.20 40.02
CA GLY A 656 -17.41 2.27 38.91
C GLY A 656 -17.83 0.88 39.40
N ALA A 657 -18.32 0.07 38.49
CA ALA A 657 -18.64 -1.34 38.73
C ALA A 657 -18.04 -2.19 37.61
N SER A 658 -17.69 -3.43 37.92
CA SER A 658 -17.17 -4.42 36.97
C SER A 658 -17.94 -5.73 37.12
N SER A 659 -18.30 -6.35 36.00
CA SER A 659 -18.86 -7.71 35.93
C SER A 659 -19.91 -8.05 37.01
N MET A 660 -21.18 -7.74 36.76
CA MET A 660 -22.31 -8.14 37.61
C MET A 660 -23.61 -8.20 36.80
N TYR A 661 -24.65 -8.82 37.35
CA TYR A 661 -25.97 -8.80 36.71
C TYR A 661 -26.57 -7.39 36.72
N CYS A 662 -27.40 -7.08 35.71
CA CYS A 662 -28.07 -5.78 35.61
C CYS A 662 -28.89 -5.43 36.85
N TRP A 663 -29.63 -6.40 37.40
CA TRP A 663 -30.43 -6.18 38.61
C TRP A 663 -29.57 -5.86 39.84
N GLN A 664 -28.32 -6.35 39.90
CA GLN A 664 -27.39 -6.06 40.99
C GLN A 664 -26.88 -4.62 40.91
N LEU A 665 -26.46 -4.21 39.71
CA LEU A 665 -26.05 -2.83 39.46
C LEU A 665 -27.22 -1.86 39.72
N ALA A 666 -28.41 -2.18 39.24
CA ALA A 666 -29.61 -1.39 39.48
C ALA A 666 -29.90 -1.27 40.99
N ARG A 667 -29.81 -2.37 41.75
CA ARG A 667 -30.04 -2.35 43.20
C ARG A 667 -29.08 -1.40 43.92
N LEU A 668 -27.79 -1.44 43.59
CA LEU A 668 -26.80 -0.53 44.18
C LEU A 668 -27.01 0.93 43.71
N GLN A 669 -27.23 1.14 42.42
CA GLN A 669 -27.45 2.47 41.83
C GLN A 669 -28.66 3.17 42.45
N TYR A 670 -29.77 2.45 42.63
CA TYR A 670 -30.98 3.01 43.24
C TYR A 670 -30.88 3.15 44.76
N ALA A 671 -30.15 2.26 45.46
CA ALA A 671 -29.83 2.47 46.87
C ALA A 671 -29.08 3.80 47.09
N ALA A 672 -28.11 4.11 46.22
CA ALA A 672 -27.43 5.40 46.28
C ALA A 672 -28.36 6.58 45.96
N LYS A 673 -29.14 6.51 44.88
CA LYS A 673 -30.07 7.59 44.50
C LYS A 673 -31.10 7.90 45.58
N MET A 674 -31.72 6.86 46.16
CA MET A 674 -32.76 7.01 47.19
C MET A 674 -32.22 7.68 48.47
N ASN A 675 -30.92 7.53 48.73
CA ASN A 675 -30.25 8.12 49.88
C ASN A 675 -29.45 9.39 49.56
N ASN A 676 -29.55 9.93 48.33
CA ASN A 676 -28.75 11.05 47.82
C ASN A 676 -27.22 10.83 47.95
N TRP A 677 -26.77 9.58 47.80
CA TRP A 677 -25.36 9.21 47.80
C TRP A 677 -24.76 9.21 46.39
N THR A 678 -23.43 9.12 46.33
CA THR A 678 -22.69 9.07 45.07
C THR A 678 -23.06 7.84 44.26
N THR A 679 -23.43 8.04 42.99
CA THR A 679 -23.82 6.97 42.06
C THR A 679 -22.65 6.48 41.21
N PHE A 680 -22.82 5.34 40.53
CA PHE A 680 -21.83 4.84 39.59
C PHE A 680 -21.74 5.70 38.32
N THR A 681 -20.52 5.86 37.84
CA THR A 681 -20.13 6.63 36.64
C THR A 681 -19.68 5.72 35.50
N SER A 682 -19.21 4.51 35.80
CA SER A 682 -18.73 3.57 34.78
C SER A 682 -19.12 2.12 35.05
N MET A 683 -19.26 1.34 33.97
CA MET A 683 -19.44 -0.11 33.99
C MET A 683 -18.39 -0.78 33.11
N GLN A 684 -17.64 -1.70 33.71
CA GLN A 684 -16.62 -2.52 33.06
C GLN A 684 -17.15 -3.95 32.85
N GLY A 685 -17.88 -4.16 31.75
CA GLY A 685 -18.39 -5.47 31.33
C GLY A 685 -17.42 -6.24 30.42
N LEU A 686 -17.65 -7.55 30.25
CA LEU A 686 -16.99 -8.32 29.20
C LEU A 686 -17.72 -8.02 27.88
N TYR A 687 -17.09 -7.29 26.97
CA TYR A 687 -17.77 -6.91 25.72
C TYR A 687 -16.80 -6.80 24.56
N ASN A 688 -17.06 -7.56 23.50
CA ASN A 688 -16.29 -7.60 22.26
C ASN A 688 -17.11 -8.32 21.16
N LEU A 689 -16.59 -8.38 19.94
CA LEU A 689 -17.29 -9.03 18.82
C LEU A 689 -17.64 -10.51 19.05
N LEU A 690 -16.90 -11.22 19.91
CA LEU A 690 -17.15 -12.64 20.21
C LEU A 690 -18.01 -12.86 21.46
N TYR A 691 -18.29 -11.81 22.23
CA TYR A 691 -19.13 -11.89 23.42
C TYR A 691 -19.87 -10.57 23.63
N ARG A 692 -21.19 -10.60 23.41
CA ARG A 692 -22.09 -9.44 23.35
C ARG A 692 -23.26 -9.53 24.34
N GLU A 693 -23.16 -10.37 25.36
CA GLU A 693 -24.25 -10.58 26.32
C GLU A 693 -24.62 -9.33 27.13
N GLU A 694 -23.68 -8.37 27.27
CA GLU A 694 -23.93 -7.07 27.89
C GLU A 694 -24.99 -6.24 27.14
N GLU A 695 -25.21 -6.51 25.84
CA GLU A 695 -26.23 -5.82 25.02
C GLU A 695 -27.67 -6.15 25.41
N ARG A 696 -27.89 -7.25 26.17
CA ARG A 696 -29.22 -7.65 26.62
C ARG A 696 -29.86 -6.55 27.48
N GLU A 697 -29.18 -6.22 28.57
CA GLU A 697 -29.71 -5.33 29.63
C GLU A 697 -28.66 -4.32 30.15
N ILE A 698 -27.44 -4.75 30.48
CA ILE A 698 -26.43 -3.89 31.13
C ILE A 698 -26.12 -2.65 30.30
N ASN A 699 -25.83 -2.79 29.01
CA ASN A 699 -25.46 -1.65 28.16
C ASN A 699 -26.61 -0.64 28.03
N LYS A 700 -27.85 -1.13 27.90
CA LYS A 700 -29.05 -0.29 27.81
C LYS A 700 -29.33 0.42 29.13
N PHE A 701 -29.20 -0.30 30.25
CA PHE A 701 -29.32 0.28 31.59
C PHE A 701 -28.26 1.38 31.80
N CYS A 702 -27.00 1.11 31.46
CA CYS A 702 -25.93 2.10 31.55
C CYS A 702 -26.22 3.34 30.71
N GLN A 703 -26.71 3.16 29.48
CA GLN A 703 -27.10 4.27 28.61
C GLN A 703 -28.24 5.11 29.23
N ALA A 704 -29.28 4.45 29.75
CA ALA A 704 -30.42 5.13 30.39
C ALA A 704 -30.02 5.89 31.66
N GLU A 705 -29.05 5.35 32.42
CA GLU A 705 -28.57 5.89 33.69
C GLU A 705 -27.40 6.87 33.54
N GLY A 706 -26.90 7.07 32.32
CA GLY A 706 -25.74 7.93 32.07
C GLY A 706 -24.41 7.37 32.56
N ILE A 707 -24.28 6.05 32.64
CA ILE A 707 -23.09 5.32 33.06
C ILE A 707 -22.23 4.99 31.83
N GLY A 708 -20.94 5.33 31.87
CA GLY A 708 -20.01 5.09 30.77
C GLY A 708 -19.57 3.63 30.64
N LEU A 709 -19.40 3.14 29.42
CA LEU A 709 -18.94 1.78 29.15
C LEU A 709 -17.43 1.71 28.97
N ILE A 710 -16.75 0.88 29.77
CA ILE A 710 -15.29 0.68 29.73
C ILE A 710 -14.94 -0.81 29.65
N PRO A 711 -15.28 -1.49 28.55
CA PRO A 711 -15.26 -2.94 28.50
C PRO A 711 -13.85 -3.53 28.58
N TRP A 712 -13.73 -4.65 29.27
CA TRP A 712 -12.48 -5.41 29.37
C TRP A 712 -12.44 -6.55 28.33
N SER A 713 -11.22 -6.99 28.01
CA SER A 713 -10.96 -7.96 26.93
C SER A 713 -11.59 -7.58 25.57
N PRO A 714 -11.37 -6.35 25.07
CA PRO A 714 -11.94 -5.86 23.80
C PRO A 714 -11.49 -6.68 22.58
N LEU A 715 -10.33 -7.34 22.67
CA LEU A 715 -9.77 -8.19 21.61
C LEU A 715 -10.00 -9.68 21.85
N ALA A 716 -10.93 -10.06 22.74
CA ALA A 716 -11.20 -11.45 23.13
C ALA A 716 -9.89 -12.20 23.47
N ARG A 717 -9.11 -11.62 24.40
CA ARG A 717 -7.80 -12.14 24.84
C ARG A 717 -6.78 -12.34 23.70
N GLY A 718 -6.95 -11.61 22.59
CA GLY A 718 -6.07 -11.59 21.43
C GLY A 718 -6.58 -12.37 20.21
N LEU A 719 -7.76 -13.01 20.29
CA LEU A 719 -8.36 -13.72 19.16
C LEU A 719 -8.79 -12.77 18.04
N LEU A 720 -9.30 -11.58 18.37
CA LEU A 720 -9.70 -10.58 17.37
C LEU A 720 -8.51 -9.80 16.78
N ALA A 721 -7.28 -10.09 17.22
CA ALA A 721 -6.07 -9.44 16.73
C ALA A 721 -5.35 -10.23 15.63
N ARG A 722 -5.86 -11.41 15.25
CA ARG A 722 -5.20 -12.33 14.30
C ARG A 722 -6.19 -13.30 13.65
N PRO A 723 -5.82 -13.91 12.51
CA PRO A 723 -6.64 -14.96 11.90
C PRO A 723 -6.79 -16.18 12.83
N TRP A 724 -7.93 -16.86 12.76
CA TRP A 724 -8.32 -17.98 13.63
C TRP A 724 -7.24 -19.06 13.83
N ASN A 725 -6.57 -19.45 12.74
CA ASN A 725 -5.59 -20.54 12.75
C ASN A 725 -4.22 -20.15 13.33
N VAL A 726 -3.99 -18.88 13.66
CA VAL A 726 -2.71 -18.39 14.16
C VAL A 726 -2.68 -18.49 15.70
N LYS A 727 -1.74 -19.30 16.21
CA LYS A 727 -1.50 -19.45 17.66
C LYS A 727 -0.38 -18.52 18.13
N THR A 728 -0.48 -18.09 19.38
CA THR A 728 0.55 -17.31 20.11
C THR A 728 0.86 -17.96 21.44
N ASP A 729 2.02 -17.64 22.03
CA ASP A 729 2.42 -18.13 23.36
C ASP A 729 1.35 -17.88 24.43
N ARG A 730 0.71 -16.71 24.39
CA ARG A 730 -0.40 -16.37 25.29
C ARG A 730 -1.60 -17.28 25.09
N SER A 731 -2.05 -17.50 23.85
CA SER A 731 -3.23 -18.34 23.59
C SER A 731 -3.02 -19.83 23.88
N VAL A 732 -1.77 -20.32 23.83
CA VAL A 732 -1.46 -21.70 24.18
C VAL A 732 -1.49 -21.92 25.69
N LYS A 733 -1.11 -20.90 26.48
CA LYS A 733 -0.97 -20.97 27.94
C LYS A 733 -2.19 -20.47 28.73
N ASP A 734 -3.17 -19.87 28.06
CA ASP A 734 -4.31 -19.21 28.70
C ASP A 734 -5.59 -20.06 28.64
N ALA A 735 -5.80 -20.88 29.68
CA ALA A 735 -6.94 -21.80 29.79
C ALA A 735 -8.32 -21.13 29.69
N LYS A 736 -8.43 -19.82 30.02
CA LYS A 736 -9.71 -19.09 29.92
C LYS A 736 -10.12 -18.81 28.48
N THR A 737 -9.16 -18.64 27.57
CA THR A 737 -9.45 -18.41 26.15
C THR A 737 -10.19 -19.61 25.56
N ALA A 738 -9.71 -20.82 25.83
CA ALA A 738 -10.36 -22.06 25.36
C ALA A 738 -11.74 -22.29 25.98
N LYS A 739 -11.93 -21.89 27.25
CA LYS A 739 -13.21 -22.02 27.96
C LYS A 739 -14.29 -21.06 27.42
N TRP A 740 -13.90 -19.85 27.05
CA TRP A 740 -14.85 -18.77 26.71
C TRP A 740 -15.07 -18.60 25.21
N PHE A 741 -14.08 -18.96 24.38
CA PHE A 741 -14.06 -18.72 22.94
C PHE A 741 -13.54 -19.96 22.20
N SER A 742 -14.45 -20.83 21.77
CA SER A 742 -14.12 -22.09 21.07
C SER A 742 -15.21 -22.55 20.09
N GLY A 743 -16.20 -21.71 19.81
CA GLY A 743 -17.35 -22.07 19.00
C GLY A 743 -17.16 -21.80 17.51
N GLU A 744 -17.96 -22.46 16.66
CA GLU A 744 -18.01 -22.22 15.21
C GLU A 744 -18.31 -20.75 14.86
N GLN A 745 -19.15 -20.09 15.67
CA GLN A 745 -19.46 -18.66 15.48
C GLN A 745 -18.22 -17.77 15.63
N ASP A 746 -17.30 -18.11 16.53
CA ASP A 746 -16.10 -17.32 16.78
C ASP A 746 -15.20 -17.30 15.54
N GLN A 747 -15.05 -18.46 14.90
CA GLN A 747 -14.31 -18.61 13.65
C GLN A 747 -14.93 -17.79 12.52
N ASN A 748 -16.26 -17.80 12.39
CA ASN A 748 -16.96 -17.04 11.35
C ASN A 748 -16.81 -15.53 11.56
N ILE A 749 -16.99 -15.05 12.80
CA ILE A 749 -16.83 -13.63 13.13
C ILE A 749 -15.38 -13.18 12.91
N ILE A 750 -14.39 -13.97 13.36
CA ILE A 750 -12.97 -13.65 13.11
C ILE A 750 -12.67 -13.61 11.60
N THR A 751 -13.28 -14.48 10.82
CA THR A 751 -13.15 -14.47 9.35
C THR A 751 -13.69 -13.17 8.76
N ARG A 752 -14.87 -12.69 9.22
CA ARG A 752 -15.43 -11.38 8.83
C ARG A 752 -14.51 -10.22 9.21
N VAL A 753 -13.93 -10.26 10.42
CA VAL A 753 -12.93 -9.26 10.87
C VAL A 753 -11.71 -9.24 9.94
N VAL A 754 -11.16 -10.40 9.57
CA VAL A 754 -10.04 -10.47 8.61
C VAL A 754 -10.42 -9.86 7.26
N GLN A 755 -11.58 -10.22 6.72
CA GLN A 755 -12.06 -9.76 5.42
C GLN A 755 -12.21 -8.22 5.40
N LEU A 756 -12.91 -7.67 6.40
CA LEU A 756 -13.19 -6.26 6.45
C LEU A 756 -11.95 -5.42 6.82
N ALA A 757 -11.09 -5.91 7.71
CA ALA A 757 -9.82 -5.25 8.03
C ALA A 757 -8.94 -5.09 6.77
N ARG A 758 -8.88 -6.13 5.92
CA ARG A 758 -8.18 -6.08 4.62
C ARG A 758 -8.82 -5.08 3.67
N LEU A 759 -10.15 -5.08 3.56
CA LEU A 759 -10.88 -4.15 2.70
C LEU A 759 -10.63 -2.68 3.12
N LYS A 760 -10.58 -2.42 4.42
CA LYS A 760 -10.38 -1.09 5.01
C LYS A 760 -8.92 -0.68 5.12
N GLY A 761 -7.96 -1.57 4.82
CA GLY A 761 -6.53 -1.30 4.93
C GLY A 761 -6.05 -1.06 6.37
N CYS A 762 -6.68 -1.70 7.37
CA CYS A 762 -6.33 -1.55 8.79
C CYS A 762 -6.04 -2.89 9.47
N SER A 763 -5.47 -2.87 10.68
CA SER A 763 -5.25 -4.06 11.49
C SER A 763 -6.55 -4.62 12.06
N MET A 764 -6.62 -5.95 12.28
CA MET A 764 -7.78 -6.58 12.91
C MET A 764 -8.06 -6.02 14.30
N SER A 765 -7.00 -5.73 15.06
CA SER A 765 -7.08 -5.10 16.37
C SER A 765 -7.72 -3.71 16.28
N ALA A 766 -7.28 -2.88 15.33
CA ALA A 766 -7.84 -1.55 15.11
C ALA A 766 -9.32 -1.62 14.72
N LEU A 767 -9.70 -2.55 13.81
CA LEU A 767 -11.09 -2.77 13.41
C LEU A 767 -11.97 -3.17 14.61
N ALA A 768 -11.52 -4.13 15.43
CA ALA A 768 -12.29 -4.61 16.58
C ALA A 768 -12.43 -3.54 17.68
N ILE A 769 -11.39 -2.75 17.94
CA ILE A 769 -11.45 -1.61 18.85
C ILE A 769 -12.40 -0.54 18.29
N ALA A 770 -12.29 -0.21 17.00
CA ALA A 770 -13.14 0.78 16.36
C ALA A 770 -14.63 0.41 16.43
N TRP A 771 -14.95 -0.88 16.30
CA TRP A 771 -16.31 -1.38 16.52
C TRP A 771 -16.82 -1.09 17.95
N LEU A 772 -16.00 -1.28 19.00
CA LEU A 772 -16.40 -0.88 20.36
C LEU A 772 -16.57 0.64 20.51
N LEU A 773 -15.74 1.43 19.81
CA LEU A 773 -15.86 2.89 19.82
C LEU A 773 -17.19 3.36 19.18
N THR A 774 -17.72 2.64 18.17
CA THR A 774 -19.04 2.98 17.60
C THR A 774 -20.19 2.69 18.57
N LYS A 775 -19.98 1.80 19.56
CA LYS A 775 -20.91 1.54 20.67
C LYS A 775 -20.80 2.58 21.79
N GLY A 776 -19.99 3.62 21.62
CA GLY A 776 -19.77 4.68 22.62
C GLY A 776 -18.87 4.27 23.78
N ALA A 777 -18.23 3.10 23.71
CA ALA A 777 -17.39 2.57 24.78
C ALA A 777 -15.94 3.12 24.73
N CYS A 778 -15.24 3.07 25.86
CA CYS A 778 -13.79 3.26 25.96
C CYS A 778 -13.11 1.94 26.35
N PRO A 779 -12.71 1.10 25.39
CA PRO A 779 -12.20 -0.24 25.67
C PRO A 779 -10.85 -0.23 26.42
N ILE A 780 -10.68 -1.22 27.31
CA ILE A 780 -9.47 -1.43 28.10
C ILE A 780 -8.57 -2.43 27.39
N VAL A 781 -7.50 -1.93 26.77
CA VAL A 781 -6.63 -2.71 25.89
C VAL A 781 -5.33 -3.06 26.64
N GLY A 782 -4.99 -4.36 26.66
CA GLY A 782 -3.71 -4.82 27.19
C GLY A 782 -2.59 -4.62 26.18
N LEU A 783 -1.83 -3.53 26.32
CA LEU A 783 -0.73 -3.15 25.43
C LEU A 783 0.60 -3.56 26.07
N ASN A 784 1.29 -4.51 25.43
CA ASN A 784 2.47 -5.17 25.99
C ASN A 784 3.76 -4.94 25.18
N SER A 785 3.74 -4.00 24.23
CA SER A 785 4.91 -3.59 23.46
C SER A 785 4.75 -2.13 23.02
N ILE A 786 5.86 -1.46 22.71
CA ILE A 786 5.87 -0.06 22.26
C ILE A 786 5.09 0.09 20.95
N GLU A 787 5.26 -0.86 20.03
CA GLU A 787 4.61 -0.88 18.72
C GLU A 787 3.09 -0.99 18.85
N ARG A 788 2.62 -1.80 19.81
CA ARG A 788 1.18 -1.93 20.11
C ARG A 788 0.62 -0.64 20.70
N ILE A 789 1.40 0.08 21.51
CA ILE A 789 0.99 1.37 22.06
C ILE A 789 0.87 2.42 20.97
N GLU A 790 1.84 2.50 20.08
CA GLU A 790 1.83 3.45 18.96
C GLU A 790 0.70 3.15 17.97
N SER A 791 0.52 1.88 17.62
CA SER A 791 -0.54 1.44 16.70
C SER A 791 -1.95 1.48 17.29
N ALA A 792 -2.13 1.56 18.62
CA ALA A 792 -3.46 1.61 19.22
C ALA A 792 -4.32 2.77 18.67
N SER A 793 -3.69 3.90 18.31
CA SER A 793 -4.36 5.08 17.76
C SER A 793 -4.94 4.85 16.36
N GLU A 794 -4.51 3.81 15.63
CA GLU A 794 -5.06 3.40 14.33
C GLU A 794 -6.58 3.21 14.41
N ALA A 795 -7.09 2.65 15.52
CA ALA A 795 -8.52 2.42 15.74
C ALA A 795 -9.34 3.72 15.69
N LEU A 796 -8.74 4.88 15.98
CA LEU A 796 -9.41 6.18 15.96
C LEU A 796 -9.65 6.71 14.54
N ALA A 797 -8.91 6.21 13.55
CA ALA A 797 -9.05 6.57 12.14
C ALA A 797 -10.03 5.65 11.39
N VAL A 798 -10.25 4.43 11.88
CA VAL A 798 -11.17 3.48 11.25
C VAL A 798 -12.61 4.02 11.31
N ARG A 799 -13.28 4.06 10.14
CA ARG A 799 -14.70 4.43 10.01
C ARG A 799 -15.48 3.21 9.54
N LEU A 800 -16.46 2.80 10.34
CA LEU A 800 -17.37 1.69 10.06
C LEU A 800 -18.75 2.26 9.69
N SER A 801 -19.28 1.88 8.54
CA SER A 801 -20.67 2.16 8.17
C SER A 801 -21.62 1.18 8.85
N ASP A 802 -22.93 1.44 8.75
CA ASP A 802 -23.96 0.51 9.26
C ASP A 802 -23.89 -0.86 8.56
N THR A 803 -23.50 -0.89 7.28
CA THR A 803 -23.28 -2.14 6.53
C THR A 803 -22.07 -2.90 7.05
N ASP A 804 -20.98 -2.20 7.39
CA ASP A 804 -19.79 -2.81 7.99
C ASP A 804 -20.10 -3.42 9.35
N ILE A 805 -20.83 -2.68 10.20
CA ILE A 805 -21.26 -3.14 11.52
C ILE A 805 -22.15 -4.38 11.39
N SER A 806 -23.15 -4.33 10.51
CA SER A 806 -24.05 -5.46 10.27
C SER A 806 -23.27 -6.70 9.79
N PHE A 807 -22.29 -6.52 8.90
CA PHE A 807 -21.45 -7.59 8.38
C PHE A 807 -20.59 -8.27 9.46
N LEU A 808 -20.06 -7.49 10.41
CA LEU A 808 -19.29 -8.03 11.54
C LEU A 808 -20.17 -8.78 12.54
N GLU A 809 -21.41 -8.32 12.71
CA GLU A 809 -22.35 -8.79 13.74
C GLU A 809 -23.24 -9.96 13.29
N GLU A 810 -23.41 -10.16 11.99
CA GLU A 810 -24.35 -11.10 11.36
C GLU A 810 -24.29 -12.53 11.94
N HIS A 811 -23.08 -13.02 12.22
CA HIS A 811 -22.86 -14.41 12.65
C HIS A 811 -23.01 -14.61 14.16
N TYR A 812 -23.24 -13.54 14.93
CA TYR A 812 -23.32 -13.63 16.38
C TYR A 812 -24.60 -14.36 16.82
N LYS A 813 -24.42 -15.37 17.68
CA LYS A 813 -25.51 -16.10 18.34
C LYS A 813 -25.38 -15.93 19.86
N PRO A 814 -26.48 -15.68 20.58
CA PRO A 814 -26.44 -15.49 22.02
C PRO A 814 -25.74 -16.65 22.75
N LEU A 815 -24.89 -16.30 23.71
CA LEU A 815 -24.10 -17.21 24.52
C LEU A 815 -24.66 -17.28 25.96
N PRO A 816 -24.31 -18.32 26.73
CA PRO A 816 -24.47 -18.28 28.19
C PRO A 816 -23.70 -17.11 28.77
N VAL A 817 -24.25 -16.47 29.80
CA VAL A 817 -23.57 -15.37 30.49
C VAL A 817 -22.34 -15.91 31.21
N GLN A 818 -21.22 -15.21 31.07
CA GLN A 818 -19.91 -15.55 31.60
C GLN A 818 -19.30 -14.40 32.41
N ALA A 819 -18.33 -14.74 33.25
CA ALA A 819 -17.45 -13.81 33.95
C ALA A 819 -18.16 -12.78 34.84
N ILE A 820 -19.32 -13.16 35.41
CA ILE A 820 -19.98 -12.50 36.54
C ILE A 820 -19.30 -12.92 37.84
#